data_AF-Q5XKU1-F1
#
_entry.id   AF-Q5XKU1-F1
#
_cell.length_a   1.000
_cell.length_b   1.000
_cell.length_c   1.000
_cell.angle_alpha   90.00
_cell.angle_beta   90.00
_cell.angle_gamma   90.00
#
_symmetry.space_group_name_H-M   'P 1'
#
loop_
_entity.id
_entity.type
_entity.pdbx_description
1 polymer ?
#
loop_
_entity_poly.entity_id
_entity_poly.type
_entity_poly.pdbx_seq_one_letter_code
_entity_poly.pdbx_strand_id
1 'polypeptide(L)'
;SEAALVRDGVDYQIFRDFAENKGKFFVGATDLSVKNKQGQNIGNALSDVPMIDFSVADVNRRTLTVIDPQYAVSVKHVKGDEISYYGHHNGHLDVSNDENEYRSVTQNDYEPNKNWHHGNQGRLEDYNMARLNKFVTEVAPIAPTSAGGGVEAYKDKNRFSEFVRVGAGTQFEYNSRYNMTELSRAYRYAIAGTPYQDVNVTSNLNQEGLIGFGDNSKHHSPEKLKEVLSQNALTNYAVLGDSGSPLFAYDKQEKRWVFLGAYDYWAGYQKNSWQEWNIYKKEFADKIKQRDNAGTIKGNGEHHWKTTGTNSHIGSTAVRLANNERDANNGQNVTFEDNGTLVLDQNINQGAGGLFFKGDYTVKGANNDITWLGAGIDVADGKKVVWQVKNPKGDRLAKIGKGTLEINGTGVNQGQLKVGDGTVILNQQADADKKVQAFSQVGIVSGRGTLVLNSSNQINPDNLYFGFRGGRLDANGNDLTFEHIRNVDEGARIVNHNTSHASTITLTGKSLITDPKTISIHYIQNNDDDNDGYYYYRPRKPIPQGKDLYFKNYRYYALKSGGSVNAPMPENGQTENNDWILMGSTQEEAKKNAMNHKNNQRISGFSGFFGEDNGKGHNGALDLNFNGKSAQNRFLLTGGTNLNGKISVTQGNVLLSGRPTPHARDFVNKSSARKDAHFSKNNEVVFEDDWINRTFKATEIAVNQSASFSSGRNVSNITANITATDNAKVNLGYKNGDEVCVRSDYTGYVTCNTDNLSDKALNGFDATQINGNVNLNQNAALVLGKAALWGQIQGQGNSSVSLNQHSKWHLTGDSQVHNLSLADSHIHLNNASDAQSANKYHTLKINHLSGNGHFHYLTHLAKNLGDKVLVKESASGHYQLHVQDKTGEPNQEGLDLFDASSVQDRSRLSVSLANNHVDLGALRYTIKTENGITRLYNPYAENRRRV
;
A
#
# COMPACT_ATOMS: atom_id res chain seq x y z
N SER A 1 1.79 27.69 -19.23
CA SER A 1 1.30 27.09 -17.98
C SER A 1 2.54 26.64 -17.23
N GLU A 2 2.72 27.03 -15.95
CA GLU A 2 3.90 26.93 -15.06
C GLU A 2 3.69 26.70 -13.51
N ALA A 3 4.65 26.15 -12.73
CA ALA A 3 4.66 25.69 -11.29
C ALA A 3 5.95 26.00 -10.53
N ALA A 4 5.75 26.24 -9.23
CA ALA A 4 6.72 26.10 -8.16
C ALA A 4 8.21 26.09 -8.58
N LEU A 5 8.86 27.22 -8.37
CA LEU A 5 10.31 27.32 -8.32
C LEU A 5 10.80 26.88 -6.92
N VAL A 6 11.76 25.95 -6.89
CA VAL A 6 12.41 25.45 -5.67
C VAL A 6 13.94 25.63 -5.70
N ARG A 7 14.58 25.50 -4.54
CA ARG A 7 16.05 25.56 -4.42
C ARG A 7 16.75 24.33 -5.02
N ASP A 8 17.99 24.51 -5.48
CA ASP A 8 18.85 23.47 -6.06
C ASP A 8 19.69 22.69 -5.03
N GLY A 9 19.79 23.20 -3.80
CA GLY A 9 20.60 22.61 -2.73
C GLY A 9 20.00 21.38 -2.02
N VAL A 10 18.73 21.07 -2.26
CA VAL A 10 18.00 19.95 -1.63
C VAL A 10 17.63 18.94 -2.70
N ASP A 11 17.63 17.65 -2.36
CA ASP A 11 17.21 16.62 -3.30
C ASP A 11 15.76 16.87 -3.76
N TYR A 12 15.53 16.90 -5.07
CA TYR A 12 14.23 17.18 -5.65
C TYR A 12 13.18 16.14 -5.21
N GLN A 13 13.63 14.91 -4.92
CA GLN A 13 12.79 13.84 -4.39
C GLN A 13 12.10 14.23 -3.07
N ILE A 14 12.74 15.04 -2.22
CA ILE A 14 12.20 15.45 -0.92
C ILE A 14 10.95 16.33 -1.10
N PHE A 15 10.96 17.27 -2.06
CA PHE A 15 9.79 18.09 -2.37
C PHE A 15 8.64 17.26 -2.95
N ARG A 16 8.97 16.25 -3.76
CA ARG A 16 8.01 15.33 -4.37
C ARG A 16 7.36 14.43 -3.31
N ASP A 17 8.16 13.87 -2.40
CA ASP A 17 7.70 13.05 -1.29
C ASP A 17 6.84 13.87 -0.31
N PHE A 18 7.24 15.11 -0.01
CA PHE A 18 6.45 16.04 0.80
C PHE A 18 5.07 16.31 0.15
N ALA A 19 5.00 16.46 -1.17
CA ALA A 19 3.76 16.72 -1.91
C ALA A 19 2.80 15.53 -1.99
N GLU A 20 3.33 14.30 -1.94
CA GLU A 20 2.54 13.07 -2.08
C GLU A 20 2.36 12.31 -0.76
N ASN A 21 2.76 12.92 0.37
CA ASN A 21 2.78 12.28 1.70
C ASN A 21 3.54 10.95 1.73
N LYS A 22 4.71 10.93 1.08
CA LYS A 22 5.56 9.76 0.86
C LYS A 22 6.93 9.91 1.55
N GLY A 23 7.76 8.89 1.46
CA GLY A 23 9.02 8.80 2.19
C GLY A 23 8.75 8.93 3.69
N LYS A 24 9.50 9.81 4.35
CA LYS A 24 9.27 10.16 5.76
C LYS A 24 8.09 11.12 6.00
N PHE A 25 7.48 11.68 4.96
CA PHE A 25 6.44 12.71 5.06
C PHE A 25 5.02 12.12 5.07
N PHE A 26 4.84 10.93 5.66
CA PHE A 26 3.52 10.36 5.85
C PHE A 26 2.67 11.24 6.77
N VAL A 27 1.35 11.19 6.59
CA VAL A 27 0.40 12.02 7.35
C VAL A 27 0.60 11.83 8.86
N GLY A 28 0.75 12.94 9.59
CA GLY A 28 0.98 12.91 11.04
C GLY A 28 2.44 12.79 11.48
N ALA A 29 3.40 12.59 10.56
CA ALA A 29 4.82 12.56 10.90
C ALA A 29 5.28 13.87 11.58
N THR A 30 6.12 13.76 12.60
CA THR A 30 6.63 14.91 13.38
C THR A 30 8.14 15.13 13.23
N ASP A 31 8.92 14.08 12.95
CA ASP A 31 10.32 14.26 12.52
C ASP A 31 10.34 14.58 11.02
N LEU A 32 10.43 15.88 10.74
CA LEU A 32 10.42 16.42 9.39
C LEU A 32 11.77 17.04 9.04
N SER A 33 12.86 16.58 9.68
CA SER A 33 14.23 17.06 9.42
C SER A 33 14.61 16.94 7.94
N VAL A 34 15.32 17.91 7.36
CA VAL A 34 15.71 17.90 5.94
C VAL A 34 17.22 18.00 5.83
N LYS A 35 17.80 17.16 4.98
CA LYS A 35 19.23 17.21 4.65
C LYS A 35 19.41 17.78 3.24
N ASN A 36 20.45 18.58 3.06
CA ASN A 36 20.88 19.05 1.75
C ASN A 36 21.58 17.92 0.96
N LYS A 37 21.93 18.18 -0.30
CA LYS A 37 22.64 17.22 -1.18
C LYS A 37 24.03 16.82 -0.64
N GLN A 38 24.60 17.58 0.30
CA GLN A 38 25.86 17.26 0.99
C GLN A 38 25.65 16.46 2.29
N GLY A 39 24.41 16.08 2.61
CA GLY A 39 24.07 15.32 3.82
C GLY A 39 23.98 16.14 5.11
N GLN A 40 24.13 17.46 5.03
CA GLN A 40 24.04 18.36 6.19
C GLN A 40 22.57 18.64 6.52
N ASN A 41 22.19 18.58 7.80
CA ASN A 41 20.86 18.97 8.24
C ASN A 41 20.69 20.48 8.10
N ILE A 42 19.64 20.90 7.39
CA ILE A 42 19.31 22.31 7.12
C ILE A 42 18.04 22.77 7.86
N GLY A 43 17.62 22.01 8.87
CA GLY A 43 16.42 22.28 9.66
C GLY A 43 15.25 21.38 9.27
N ASN A 44 14.10 21.60 9.91
CA ASN A 44 12.88 20.84 9.62
C ASN A 44 12.09 21.47 8.48
N ALA A 45 11.33 20.65 7.75
CA ALA A 45 10.37 21.13 6.76
C ALA A 45 9.27 21.98 7.42
N LEU A 46 8.85 21.59 8.63
CA LEU A 46 7.87 22.29 9.48
C LEU A 46 8.32 22.19 10.94
N SER A 47 8.04 23.20 11.75
CA SER A 47 8.45 23.24 13.17
C SER A 47 7.30 22.91 14.10
N ASP A 48 7.48 21.89 14.95
CA ASP A 48 6.55 21.51 16.04
C ASP A 48 5.09 21.27 15.62
N VAL A 49 4.86 20.82 14.39
CA VAL A 49 3.53 20.46 13.87
C VAL A 49 3.58 19.13 13.09
N PRO A 50 2.49 18.35 13.11
CA PRO A 50 2.41 17.13 12.32
C PRO A 50 2.30 17.43 10.83
N MET A 51 2.80 16.53 9.98
CA MET A 51 2.61 16.60 8.53
C MET A 51 1.12 16.57 8.15
N ILE A 52 0.70 17.49 7.28
CA ILE A 52 -0.68 17.60 6.75
C ILE A 52 -1.03 16.42 5.82
N ASP A 53 -2.32 16.14 5.67
CA ASP A 53 -2.84 15.28 4.61
C ASP A 53 -3.17 16.11 3.34
N PHE A 54 -2.37 15.96 2.29
CA PHE A 54 -2.59 16.65 1.01
C PHE A 54 -3.60 15.94 0.09
N SER A 55 -4.14 14.80 0.49
CA SER A 55 -5.07 14.00 -0.34
C SER A 55 -6.41 14.69 -0.63
N VAL A 56 -6.68 15.82 0.05
CA VAL A 56 -7.84 16.70 -0.18
C VAL A 56 -7.75 17.52 -1.45
N ALA A 57 -6.56 17.66 -2.03
CA ALA A 57 -6.35 18.33 -3.32
C ALA A 57 -6.39 17.29 -4.46
N ASP A 58 -6.98 17.66 -5.60
CA ASP A 58 -7.15 16.76 -6.73
C ASP A 58 -5.81 16.17 -7.22
N VAL A 59 -5.81 14.90 -7.65
CA VAL A 59 -4.56 14.16 -7.90
C VAL A 59 -3.85 14.47 -9.22
N ASN A 60 -4.40 15.31 -10.09
CA ASN A 60 -3.82 15.56 -11.41
C ASN A 60 -3.29 17.00 -11.55
N ARG A 61 -4.07 17.97 -11.07
CA ARG A 61 -3.81 19.40 -11.23
C ARG A 61 -3.51 20.11 -9.91
N ARG A 62 -4.00 19.58 -8.79
CA ARG A 62 -3.96 20.23 -7.46
C ARG A 62 -4.59 21.62 -7.46
N THR A 63 -5.58 21.85 -8.32
CA THR A 63 -6.27 23.14 -8.45
C THR A 63 -7.64 23.13 -7.79
N LEU A 64 -8.13 21.99 -7.32
CA LEU A 64 -9.44 21.86 -6.67
C LEU A 64 -9.29 21.14 -5.32
N THR A 65 -9.75 21.78 -4.24
CA THR A 65 -9.54 21.29 -2.86
C THR A 65 -10.85 21.04 -2.13
N VAL A 66 -11.06 19.82 -1.65
CA VAL A 66 -12.30 19.39 -0.98
C VAL A 66 -12.36 19.92 0.45
N ILE A 67 -13.36 20.76 0.73
CA ILE A 67 -13.57 21.40 2.04
C ILE A 67 -14.86 20.96 2.73
N ASP A 68 -15.72 20.27 2.00
CA ASP A 68 -16.97 19.67 2.44
C ASP A 68 -17.19 18.41 1.60
N PRO A 69 -17.91 17.37 2.07
CA PRO A 69 -18.02 16.11 1.32
C PRO A 69 -18.50 16.26 -0.12
N GLN A 70 -19.21 17.35 -0.46
CA GLN A 70 -19.68 17.61 -1.82
C GLN A 70 -19.15 18.90 -2.46
N TYR A 71 -18.30 19.66 -1.77
CA TYR A 71 -17.84 20.96 -2.27
C TYR A 71 -16.34 21.11 -2.20
N ALA A 72 -15.80 21.73 -3.24
CA ALA A 72 -14.39 22.01 -3.36
C ALA A 72 -14.15 23.45 -3.83
N VAL A 73 -13.03 24.02 -3.43
CA VAL A 73 -12.67 25.43 -3.71
C VAL A 73 -11.56 25.52 -4.73
N SER A 74 -11.69 26.50 -5.63
CA SER A 74 -10.66 26.92 -6.59
C SER A 74 -10.78 28.44 -6.85
N VAL A 75 -10.15 28.91 -7.93
CA VAL A 75 -10.26 30.28 -8.44
C VAL A 75 -10.93 30.27 -9.82
N LYS A 76 -11.79 31.25 -10.10
CA LYS A 76 -12.66 31.21 -11.29
C LYS A 76 -11.90 31.38 -12.61
N HIS A 77 -10.72 32.02 -12.61
CA HIS A 77 -9.93 32.17 -13.84
C HIS A 77 -9.31 30.84 -14.32
N VAL A 78 -9.22 29.83 -13.45
CA VAL A 78 -8.84 28.47 -13.84
C VAL A 78 -10.03 27.85 -14.56
N LYS A 79 -10.10 28.10 -15.85
CA LYS A 79 -11.01 27.41 -16.75
C LYS A 79 -10.50 25.98 -16.94
N GLY A 80 -10.95 25.07 -16.08
CA GLY A 80 -10.49 23.68 -16.05
C GLY A 80 -11.65 22.71 -16.05
N ASP A 81 -11.48 21.61 -16.80
CA ASP A 81 -12.40 20.49 -16.97
C ASP A 81 -13.29 20.17 -15.76
N GLU A 82 -14.53 19.79 -16.05
CA GLU A 82 -15.53 19.36 -15.07
C GLU A 82 -15.09 18.18 -14.20
N ILE A 83 -13.92 17.56 -14.43
CA ILE A 83 -13.51 16.29 -13.84
C ILE A 83 -12.32 16.48 -12.90
N SER A 84 -12.46 15.96 -11.68
CA SER A 84 -11.43 15.88 -10.65
C SER A 84 -11.30 14.45 -10.13
N TYR A 85 -10.15 14.11 -9.55
CA TYR A 85 -9.87 12.77 -9.02
C TYR A 85 -9.26 12.90 -7.63
N TYR A 86 -9.66 12.05 -6.68
CA TYR A 86 -9.15 12.08 -5.30
C TYR A 86 -8.56 10.73 -4.87
N GLY A 87 -7.60 10.74 -3.96
CA GLY A 87 -6.95 9.54 -3.45
C GLY A 87 -5.81 9.03 -4.34
N HIS A 88 -6.01 7.91 -5.04
CA HIS A 88 -4.95 7.24 -5.81
C HIS A 88 -4.79 7.83 -7.22
N HIS A 89 -3.61 7.63 -7.83
CA HIS A 89 -3.37 8.10 -9.19
C HIS A 89 -4.04 7.18 -10.22
N ASN A 90 -4.44 7.78 -11.36
CA ASN A 90 -5.06 7.08 -12.47
C ASN A 90 -4.11 6.03 -13.10
N GLY A 91 -4.65 4.88 -13.51
CA GLY A 91 -3.91 3.82 -14.21
C GLY A 91 -3.59 2.58 -13.37
N HIS A 92 -4.21 2.44 -12.19
CA HIS A 92 -4.06 1.26 -11.34
C HIS A 92 -4.82 0.04 -11.92
N LEU A 93 -4.22 -1.16 -11.87
CA LEU A 93 -4.79 -2.37 -12.46
C LEU A 93 -6.07 -2.83 -11.74
N ASP A 94 -6.09 -2.70 -10.42
CA ASP A 94 -7.17 -3.27 -9.59
C ASP A 94 -8.36 -2.32 -9.40
N VAL A 95 -8.20 -1.02 -9.69
CA VAL A 95 -9.22 0.00 -9.51
C VAL A 95 -9.20 0.92 -10.74
N SER A 96 -10.32 1.01 -11.44
CA SER A 96 -10.44 1.83 -12.63
C SER A 96 -10.55 3.31 -12.29
N ASN A 97 -10.13 4.18 -13.21
CA ASN A 97 -10.05 5.63 -13.00
C ASN A 97 -11.41 6.29 -12.68
N ASP A 98 -12.50 5.70 -13.16
CA ASP A 98 -13.85 6.19 -12.92
C ASP A 98 -14.33 5.94 -11.48
N GLU A 99 -13.63 5.10 -10.71
CA GLU A 99 -13.97 4.83 -9.32
C GLU A 99 -13.62 6.00 -8.39
N ASN A 100 -12.60 6.80 -8.71
CA ASN A 100 -12.22 7.97 -7.91
C ASN A 100 -12.45 9.30 -8.63
N GLU A 101 -13.27 9.28 -9.69
CA GLU A 101 -13.64 10.43 -10.50
C GLU A 101 -14.84 11.19 -9.93
N TYR A 102 -14.76 12.53 -9.95
CA TYR A 102 -15.81 13.44 -9.49
C TYR A 102 -16.04 14.54 -10.52
N ARG A 103 -17.30 14.76 -10.88
CA ARG A 103 -17.71 15.81 -11.82
C ARG A 103 -18.25 17.03 -11.08
N SER A 104 -17.84 18.23 -11.48
CA SER A 104 -18.44 19.49 -11.02
C SER A 104 -19.74 19.73 -11.77
N VAL A 105 -20.87 19.74 -11.07
CA VAL A 105 -22.20 20.04 -11.66
C VAL A 105 -22.47 21.54 -11.75
N THR A 106 -21.72 22.33 -10.99
CA THR A 106 -21.65 23.79 -11.12
C THR A 106 -20.36 24.27 -10.44
N GLN A 107 -19.76 25.33 -10.97
CA GLN A 107 -18.55 25.93 -10.38
C GLN A 107 -18.88 26.88 -9.22
N ASN A 108 -20.09 27.46 -9.20
CA ASN A 108 -20.47 28.57 -8.32
C ASN A 108 -19.39 29.66 -8.27
N ASP A 109 -19.22 30.40 -9.38
CA ASP A 109 -18.28 31.52 -9.43
C ASP A 109 -18.75 32.68 -8.55
N TYR A 110 -17.82 33.29 -7.84
CA TYR A 110 -18.05 34.52 -7.10
C TYR A 110 -18.17 35.70 -8.08
N GLU A 111 -19.25 36.47 -7.96
CA GLU A 111 -19.61 37.54 -8.91
C GLU A 111 -19.57 37.05 -10.38
N PRO A 112 -20.43 36.09 -10.76
CA PRO A 112 -20.30 35.32 -12.01
C PRO A 112 -20.43 36.16 -13.29
N ASN A 113 -21.08 37.33 -13.20
CA ASN A 113 -21.26 38.24 -14.32
C ASN A 113 -20.06 39.19 -14.54
N LYS A 114 -19.02 39.09 -13.71
CA LYS A 114 -17.82 39.93 -13.81
C LYS A 114 -16.62 39.11 -14.28
N ASN A 115 -16.06 39.56 -15.40
CA ASN A 115 -14.81 39.01 -15.92
C ASN A 115 -13.65 39.28 -14.96
N TRP A 116 -12.71 38.33 -14.91
CA TRP A 116 -11.47 38.49 -14.17
C TRP A 116 -10.66 39.70 -14.68
N HIS A 117 -10.05 40.43 -13.74
CA HIS A 117 -9.10 41.51 -14.01
C HIS A 117 -8.07 41.58 -12.87
N HIS A 118 -6.87 42.08 -13.15
CA HIS A 118 -5.72 42.02 -12.23
C HIS A 118 -5.75 43.05 -11.08
N GLY A 119 -6.75 43.95 -11.05
CA GLY A 119 -6.95 44.88 -9.94
C GLY A 119 -7.45 44.17 -8.67
N ASN A 120 -7.29 44.80 -7.50
CA ASN A 120 -7.58 44.15 -6.21
C ASN A 120 -9.00 43.57 -6.14
N GLN A 121 -10.00 44.29 -6.66
CA GLN A 121 -11.38 43.81 -6.71
C GLN A 121 -11.52 42.56 -7.59
N GLY A 122 -10.90 42.54 -8.76
CA GLY A 122 -10.95 41.38 -9.67
C GLY A 122 -10.26 40.15 -9.10
N ARG A 123 -9.18 40.33 -8.33
CA ARG A 123 -8.50 39.26 -7.58
C ARG A 123 -9.34 38.76 -6.42
N LEU A 124 -9.96 39.64 -5.63
CA LEU A 124 -10.90 39.23 -4.58
C LEU A 124 -12.07 38.41 -5.14
N GLU A 125 -12.59 38.82 -6.30
CA GLU A 125 -13.68 38.15 -7.00
C GLU A 125 -13.24 36.87 -7.73
N ASP A 126 -11.94 36.59 -7.78
CA ASP A 126 -11.35 35.42 -8.44
C ASP A 126 -11.46 34.16 -7.58
N TYR A 127 -12.69 33.69 -7.41
CA TYR A 127 -13.01 32.62 -6.48
C TYR A 127 -14.18 31.80 -6.99
N ASN A 128 -14.16 30.49 -6.75
CA ASN A 128 -15.34 29.66 -6.94
C ASN A 128 -15.39 28.52 -5.91
N MET A 129 -16.58 27.94 -5.77
CA MET A 129 -16.83 26.81 -4.88
C MET A 129 -17.67 25.76 -5.61
N ALA A 130 -16.98 24.87 -6.32
CA ALA A 130 -17.59 23.85 -7.14
C ALA A 130 -18.43 22.88 -6.30
N ARG A 131 -19.63 22.55 -6.79
CA ARG A 131 -20.46 21.46 -6.27
C ARG A 131 -20.20 20.20 -7.09
N LEU A 132 -19.88 19.11 -6.42
CA LEU A 132 -19.59 17.82 -7.05
C LEU A 132 -20.88 16.99 -7.24
N ASN A 133 -20.89 16.12 -8.24
CA ASN A 133 -22.01 15.22 -8.55
C ASN A 133 -22.25 14.16 -7.46
N LYS A 134 -21.21 13.78 -6.73
CA LYS A 134 -21.21 12.75 -5.69
C LYS A 134 -20.43 13.20 -4.45
N PHE A 135 -20.70 12.57 -3.31
CA PHE A 135 -19.88 12.73 -2.11
C PHE A 135 -18.49 12.12 -2.30
N VAL A 136 -17.46 12.88 -1.96
CA VAL A 136 -16.07 12.43 -1.93
C VAL A 136 -15.89 11.42 -0.81
N THR A 137 -15.44 10.22 -1.16
CA THR A 137 -15.35 9.08 -0.22
C THR A 137 -13.92 8.77 0.21
N GLU A 138 -12.94 9.03 -0.66
CA GLU A 138 -11.53 8.65 -0.54
C GLU A 138 -10.79 9.41 0.55
N VAL A 139 -11.28 10.60 0.89
CA VAL A 139 -10.62 11.49 1.84
C VAL A 139 -11.68 12.21 2.68
N ALA A 140 -11.34 12.48 3.95
CA ALA A 140 -12.13 13.38 4.77
C ALA A 140 -11.87 14.83 4.33
N PRO A 141 -12.91 15.64 4.10
CA PRO A 141 -12.72 17.05 3.76
C PRO A 141 -11.91 17.79 4.83
N ILE A 142 -11.03 18.68 4.40
CA ILE A 142 -10.31 19.55 5.34
C ILE A 142 -11.19 20.74 5.71
N ALA A 143 -11.37 20.98 7.01
CA ALA A 143 -12.20 22.11 7.41
C ALA A 143 -11.49 23.45 7.10
N PRO A 144 -12.22 24.45 6.57
CA PRO A 144 -11.69 25.79 6.37
C PRO A 144 -11.31 26.50 7.68
N THR A 145 -10.51 27.56 7.56
CA THR A 145 -10.18 28.50 8.64
C THR A 145 -11.43 29.13 9.24
N SER A 146 -11.46 29.26 10.57
CA SER A 146 -12.50 29.98 11.32
C SER A 146 -12.16 31.46 11.56
N ALA A 147 -10.94 31.91 11.22
CA ALA A 147 -10.44 33.24 11.56
C ALA A 147 -10.96 34.38 10.66
N GLY A 148 -11.74 34.08 9.63
CA GLY A 148 -12.32 35.07 8.71
C GLY A 148 -11.34 35.55 7.62
N GLY A 149 -11.71 36.62 6.90
CA GLY A 149 -10.96 37.16 5.76
C GLY A 149 -9.87 38.17 6.12
N GLY A 150 -9.72 38.53 7.40
CA GLY A 150 -8.77 39.55 7.85
C GLY A 150 -7.34 39.04 7.90
N VAL A 151 -6.43 39.67 7.13
CA VAL A 151 -5.02 39.26 7.06
C VAL A 151 -4.27 39.35 8.40
N GLU A 152 -4.66 40.28 9.27
CA GLU A 152 -4.01 40.48 10.58
C GLU A 152 -4.10 39.24 11.48
N ALA A 153 -5.17 38.45 11.37
CA ALA A 153 -5.31 37.21 12.13
C ALA A 153 -4.21 36.20 11.77
N TYR A 154 -3.78 36.18 10.51
CA TYR A 154 -2.77 35.25 9.99
C TYR A 154 -1.33 35.72 10.22
N LYS A 155 -1.12 36.94 10.73
CA LYS A 155 0.19 37.42 11.20
C LYS A 155 0.52 36.94 12.62
N ASP A 156 -0.48 36.54 13.40
CA ASP A 156 -0.27 36.03 14.76
C ASP A 156 0.32 34.61 14.75
N LYS A 157 1.64 34.52 14.92
CA LYS A 157 2.37 33.23 15.00
C LYS A 157 2.02 32.37 16.21
N ASN A 158 1.35 32.94 17.22
CA ASN A 158 0.85 32.17 18.37
C ASN A 158 -0.41 31.39 18.01
N ARG A 159 -1.17 31.86 17.02
CA ARG A 159 -2.30 31.15 16.44
C ARG A 159 -1.89 30.34 15.20
N PHE A 160 -1.30 30.97 14.19
CA PHE A 160 -0.91 30.32 12.93
C PHE A 160 0.60 30.21 12.83
N SER A 161 1.13 29.03 13.17
CA SER A 161 2.58 28.85 13.26
C SER A 161 3.25 28.44 11.96
N GLU A 162 2.54 27.70 11.12
CA GLU A 162 3.08 27.10 9.91
C GLU A 162 2.09 27.20 8.76
N PHE A 163 2.62 27.42 7.55
CA PHE A 163 1.86 27.50 6.32
C PHE A 163 2.46 26.55 5.29
N VAL A 164 1.60 25.80 4.60
CA VAL A 164 2.02 24.86 3.56
C VAL A 164 1.12 24.95 2.37
N ARG A 165 1.67 24.65 1.20
CA ARG A 165 0.95 24.64 -0.07
C ARG A 165 1.35 23.41 -0.88
N VAL A 166 0.48 23.00 -1.79
CA VAL A 166 0.77 21.93 -2.77
C VAL A 166 0.15 22.28 -4.13
N GLY A 167 0.84 22.00 -5.23
CA GLY A 167 0.35 22.30 -6.58
C GLY A 167 1.14 21.65 -7.70
N ALA A 168 0.61 21.73 -8.91
CA ALA A 168 1.12 20.98 -10.05
C ALA A 168 1.21 21.78 -11.36
N GLY A 169 1.52 23.07 -11.35
CA GLY A 169 1.99 23.78 -12.57
C GLY A 169 3.30 23.22 -13.21
N THR A 170 3.96 23.94 -14.15
CA THR A 170 5.36 23.70 -14.67
C THR A 170 6.52 23.97 -13.74
N GLN A 171 7.25 22.95 -13.44
CA GLN A 171 8.15 22.90 -12.32
C GLN A 171 9.50 23.54 -12.64
N PHE A 172 10.05 24.35 -11.73
CA PHE A 172 11.37 24.98 -11.88
C PHE A 172 12.31 24.64 -10.73
N GLU A 173 13.61 24.57 -11.04
CA GLU A 173 14.68 24.58 -10.03
C GLU A 173 15.53 25.84 -10.21
N TYR A 174 16.03 26.39 -9.10
CA TYR A 174 16.95 27.51 -9.09
C TYR A 174 18.20 27.24 -9.95
N ASN A 175 18.64 28.25 -10.68
CA ASN A 175 19.86 28.20 -11.47
C ASN A 175 20.61 29.53 -11.36
N SER A 176 21.89 29.48 -10.96
CA SER A 176 22.69 30.70 -10.77
C SER A 176 22.93 31.50 -12.06
N ARG A 177 22.85 30.89 -13.24
CA ARG A 177 23.07 31.55 -14.55
C ARG A 177 21.81 32.16 -15.15
N TYR A 178 20.66 31.52 -14.94
CA TYR A 178 19.39 31.88 -15.60
C TYR A 178 18.28 32.25 -14.60
N ASN A 179 18.61 32.39 -13.31
CA ASN A 179 17.70 32.45 -12.15
C ASN A 179 16.91 31.17 -11.90
N MET A 180 16.39 30.53 -12.95
CA MET A 180 15.59 29.31 -12.88
C MET A 180 15.77 28.46 -14.15
N THR A 181 15.48 27.16 -14.05
CA THR A 181 15.46 26.23 -15.18
C THR A 181 14.16 25.44 -15.17
N GLU A 182 13.45 25.44 -16.30
CA GLU A 182 12.22 24.66 -16.47
C GLU A 182 12.54 23.16 -16.48
N LEU A 183 11.84 22.39 -15.67
CA LEU A 183 12.02 20.94 -15.55
C LEU A 183 10.90 20.15 -16.22
N SER A 184 9.66 20.62 -16.15
CA SER A 184 8.51 19.92 -16.68
C SER A 184 7.31 20.83 -16.80
N ARG A 185 6.47 20.66 -17.83
CA ARG A 185 5.21 21.39 -18.00
C ARG A 185 4.19 21.16 -16.89
N ALA A 186 3.19 22.03 -16.81
CA ALA A 186 2.07 21.91 -15.89
C ALA A 186 1.25 20.63 -16.01
N TYR A 187 0.63 20.30 -14.87
CA TYR A 187 -0.27 19.19 -14.59
C TYR A 187 0.33 17.82 -14.85
N ARG A 188 1.63 17.69 -14.56
CA ARG A 188 2.39 16.44 -14.68
C ARG A 188 2.61 15.76 -13.33
N TYR A 189 2.96 16.54 -12.31
CA TYR A 189 3.24 16.06 -10.97
C TYR A 189 3.21 17.21 -9.94
N ALA A 190 3.10 16.86 -8.66
CA ALA A 190 2.95 17.82 -7.56
C ALA A 190 4.28 18.24 -6.92
N ILE A 191 4.40 19.51 -6.51
CA ILE A 191 5.44 20.00 -5.61
C ILE A 191 4.77 20.75 -4.47
N ALA A 192 5.25 20.52 -3.26
CA ALA A 192 4.72 21.10 -2.03
C ALA A 192 5.87 21.65 -1.18
N GLY A 193 5.51 22.52 -0.25
CA GLY A 193 6.46 23.22 0.59
C GLY A 193 5.80 24.36 1.35
N THR A 194 6.63 25.24 1.90
CA THR A 194 6.23 26.44 2.63
C THR A 194 6.26 27.65 1.69
N PRO A 195 5.33 28.62 1.85
CA PRO A 195 5.40 29.89 1.11
C PRO A 195 6.52 30.80 1.65
N TYR A 196 6.61 32.03 1.14
CA TYR A 196 7.51 33.06 1.70
C TYR A 196 7.17 33.39 3.17
N GLN A 197 8.15 33.77 4.01
CA GLN A 197 7.92 33.87 5.48
C GLN A 197 7.11 35.10 5.90
N ASP A 198 7.21 36.20 5.15
CA ASP A 198 6.58 37.47 5.50
C ASP A 198 5.13 37.50 5.00
N VAL A 199 4.16 37.31 5.91
CA VAL A 199 2.74 37.61 5.62
C VAL A 199 2.62 39.11 5.45
N ASN A 200 2.63 39.56 4.19
CA ASN A 200 2.58 40.97 3.85
C ASN A 200 1.71 41.19 2.62
N VAL A 201 0.78 42.11 2.79
CA VAL A 201 -0.03 42.68 1.74
C VAL A 201 0.36 44.16 1.77
N THR A 202 0.99 44.67 0.71
CA THR A 202 1.42 46.08 0.69
C THR A 202 0.20 46.98 0.93
N SER A 203 0.38 48.16 1.54
CA SER A 203 -0.73 49.03 1.99
C SER A 203 -1.81 49.31 0.93
N ASN A 204 -1.43 49.26 -0.35
CA ASN A 204 -2.31 49.53 -1.50
C ASN A 204 -3.05 48.26 -1.99
N LEU A 205 -2.72 47.10 -1.43
CA LEU A 205 -3.29 45.78 -1.70
C LEU A 205 -4.10 45.23 -0.51
N ASN A 206 -4.13 45.93 0.64
CA ASN A 206 -4.87 45.53 1.84
C ASN A 206 -6.38 45.50 1.58
N GLN A 207 -6.84 44.38 1.04
CA GLN A 207 -8.25 44.08 0.84
C GLN A 207 -8.58 42.82 1.63
N GLU A 208 -9.59 42.91 2.49
CA GLU A 208 -10.10 41.77 3.23
C GLU A 208 -10.43 40.62 2.27
N GLY A 209 -9.96 39.42 2.58
CA GLY A 209 -10.15 38.23 1.76
C GLY A 209 -8.96 37.84 0.88
N LEU A 210 -7.84 38.57 0.90
CA LEU A 210 -6.59 38.17 0.23
C LEU A 210 -5.45 38.02 1.26
N ILE A 211 -4.56 37.05 1.05
CA ILE A 211 -3.34 36.87 1.85
C ILE A 211 -2.11 36.76 0.95
N GLY A 212 -1.16 37.65 1.18
CA GLY A 212 0.11 37.71 0.45
C GLY A 212 1.30 37.25 1.29
N PHE A 213 2.28 36.63 0.64
CA PHE A 213 3.56 36.23 1.23
C PHE A 213 4.73 36.80 0.43
N GLY A 214 5.66 37.49 1.09
CA GLY A 214 6.76 38.23 0.48
C GLY A 214 6.43 39.71 0.24
N ASP A 215 7.10 40.36 -0.71
CA ASP A 215 6.94 41.80 -0.97
C ASP A 215 6.93 42.12 -2.48
N ASN A 216 5.73 42.43 -3.01
CA ASN A 216 5.51 42.71 -4.43
C ASN A 216 6.23 43.99 -4.94
N SER A 217 6.69 44.87 -4.05
CA SER A 217 7.48 46.04 -4.43
C SER A 217 8.93 45.68 -4.81
N LYS A 218 9.42 44.48 -4.44
CA LYS A 218 10.81 44.08 -4.62
C LYS A 218 11.03 43.32 -5.92
N HIS A 219 12.26 43.41 -6.40
CA HIS A 219 12.85 42.54 -7.42
C HIS A 219 14.02 41.78 -6.81
N HIS A 220 14.04 40.46 -6.95
CA HIS A 220 15.13 39.63 -6.43
C HIS A 220 16.24 39.44 -7.46
N SER A 221 17.49 39.76 -7.07
CA SER A 221 18.68 39.31 -7.82
C SER A 221 18.81 37.77 -7.74
N PRO A 222 19.62 37.13 -8.60
CA PRO A 222 19.87 35.69 -8.51
C PRO A 222 20.33 35.24 -7.12
N GLU A 223 21.17 36.03 -6.44
CA GLU A 223 21.68 35.75 -5.10
C GLU A 223 20.58 35.88 -4.06
N LYS A 224 19.78 36.95 -4.15
CA LYS A 224 18.66 37.16 -3.22
C LYS A 224 17.57 36.10 -3.39
N LEU A 225 17.30 35.68 -4.62
CA LEU A 225 16.36 34.59 -4.90
C LEU A 225 16.82 33.29 -4.25
N LYS A 226 18.11 32.96 -4.32
CA LYS A 226 18.68 31.78 -3.66
C LYS A 226 18.51 31.84 -2.14
N GLU A 227 18.75 33.01 -1.55
CA GLU A 227 18.56 33.26 -0.12
C GLU A 227 17.09 33.06 0.28
N VAL A 228 16.16 33.67 -0.46
CA VAL A 228 14.71 33.58 -0.19
C VAL A 228 14.19 32.15 -0.36
N LEU A 229 14.61 31.42 -1.40
CA LEU A 229 14.27 29.99 -1.56
C LEU A 229 14.91 29.09 -0.47
N SER A 230 15.83 29.63 0.33
CA SER A 230 16.51 28.93 1.41
C SER A 230 16.06 29.38 2.82
N GLN A 231 15.08 30.29 2.93
CA GLN A 231 14.58 30.80 4.21
C GLN A 231 14.01 29.67 5.11
N ASN A 232 13.40 28.66 4.48
CA ASN A 232 12.94 27.41 5.06
C ASN A 232 13.52 26.24 4.26
N ALA A 233 13.53 25.04 4.86
CA ALA A 233 14.07 23.85 4.21
C ALA A 233 13.41 23.55 2.86
N LEU A 234 12.09 23.68 2.77
CA LEU A 234 11.27 23.41 1.58
C LEU A 234 10.47 24.64 1.15
N THR A 235 11.14 25.76 0.88
CA THR A 235 10.46 26.99 0.39
C THR A 235 10.06 26.83 -1.07
N ASN A 236 8.83 27.25 -1.40
CA ASN A 236 8.31 27.27 -2.76
C ASN A 236 7.93 28.68 -3.21
N TYR A 237 8.11 28.95 -4.50
CA TYR A 237 7.52 30.08 -5.20
C TYR A 237 6.57 29.61 -6.30
N ALA A 238 5.27 29.63 -6.04
CA ALA A 238 4.21 29.18 -6.94
C ALA A 238 4.08 30.11 -8.18
N VAL A 239 3.81 29.53 -9.37
CA VAL A 239 3.78 30.28 -10.66
C VAL A 239 2.63 29.81 -11.58
N LEU A 240 2.65 30.07 -12.90
CA LEU A 240 1.47 30.03 -13.83
C LEU A 240 0.68 28.72 -14.01
N GLY A 241 0.03 28.15 -13.02
CA GLY A 241 -0.54 26.80 -13.13
C GLY A 241 -0.60 26.13 -11.77
N ASP A 242 0.02 26.76 -10.78
CA ASP A 242 -0.42 26.68 -9.40
C ASP A 242 -1.72 27.47 -9.14
N SER A 243 -2.26 28.23 -10.09
CA SER A 243 -3.55 28.92 -9.88
C SER A 243 -4.65 27.95 -9.42
N GLY A 244 -5.41 28.33 -8.40
CA GLY A 244 -6.41 27.48 -7.74
C GLY A 244 -5.85 26.53 -6.68
N SER A 245 -4.52 26.37 -6.60
CA SER A 245 -3.91 25.45 -5.65
C SER A 245 -4.02 25.90 -4.20
N PRO A 246 -4.14 24.97 -3.25
CA PRO A 246 -4.45 25.32 -1.87
C PRO A 246 -3.25 25.86 -1.10
N LEU A 247 -3.58 26.78 -0.19
CA LEU A 247 -2.79 27.14 0.98
C LEU A 247 -3.48 26.61 2.23
N PHE A 248 -2.68 26.06 3.14
CA PHE A 248 -3.10 25.57 4.45
C PHE A 248 -2.32 26.27 5.54
N ALA A 249 -2.95 26.40 6.71
CA ALA A 249 -2.31 26.92 7.92
C ALA A 249 -2.54 25.96 9.08
N TYR A 250 -1.55 25.83 9.96
CA TYR A 250 -1.73 25.10 11.22
C TYR A 250 -2.28 26.07 12.28
N ASP A 251 -3.54 25.90 12.66
CA ASP A 251 -4.17 26.70 13.73
C ASP A 251 -3.90 26.03 15.07
N LYS A 252 -3.08 26.66 15.92
CA LYS A 252 -2.72 26.21 17.27
C LYS A 252 -3.88 26.27 18.25
N GLN A 253 -4.85 27.15 18.04
CA GLN A 253 -6.06 27.21 18.87
C GLN A 253 -6.96 26.01 18.57
N GLU A 254 -7.07 25.62 17.30
CA GLU A 254 -7.84 24.45 16.88
C GLU A 254 -7.05 23.14 16.88
N LYS A 255 -5.72 23.21 17.05
CA LYS A 255 -4.74 22.12 17.05
C LYS A 255 -4.79 21.24 15.80
N ARG A 256 -5.03 21.85 14.64
CA ARG A 256 -5.19 21.13 13.37
C ARG A 256 -4.83 22.01 12.17
N TRP A 257 -4.55 21.35 11.05
CA TRP A 257 -4.48 22.02 9.76
C TRP A 257 -5.87 22.49 9.31
N VAL A 258 -5.92 23.68 8.75
CA VAL A 258 -7.12 24.27 8.13
C VAL A 258 -6.83 24.68 6.69
N PHE A 259 -7.84 24.58 5.82
CA PHE A 259 -7.78 25.20 4.49
C PHE A 259 -7.92 26.72 4.62
N LEU A 260 -6.97 27.45 4.06
CA LEU A 260 -6.92 28.91 4.16
C LEU A 260 -7.43 29.59 2.89
N GLY A 261 -6.93 29.18 1.72
CA GLY A 261 -7.28 29.86 0.46
C GLY A 261 -6.75 29.15 -0.78
N ALA A 262 -7.09 29.68 -1.94
CA ALA A 262 -6.70 29.17 -3.25
C ALA A 262 -5.85 30.21 -4.01
N TYR A 263 -4.79 29.76 -4.70
CA TYR A 263 -3.79 30.64 -5.30
C TYR A 263 -4.38 31.46 -6.44
N ASP A 264 -4.34 32.79 -6.38
CA ASP A 264 -4.97 33.66 -7.38
C ASP A 264 -3.96 34.54 -8.13
N TYR A 265 -2.87 34.96 -7.48
CA TYR A 265 -1.94 35.92 -8.08
C TYR A 265 -0.51 35.86 -7.53
N TRP A 266 0.41 36.55 -8.21
CA TRP A 266 1.86 36.46 -7.95
C TRP A 266 2.65 37.59 -8.61
N ALA A 267 3.93 37.75 -8.24
CA ALA A 267 4.78 38.86 -8.71
C ALA A 267 5.39 38.66 -10.12
N GLY A 268 5.23 37.49 -10.73
CA GLY A 268 5.83 37.17 -12.03
C GLY A 268 7.28 36.66 -11.96
N TYR A 269 7.80 36.11 -13.07
CA TYR A 269 9.15 35.50 -13.18
C TYR A 269 10.32 36.47 -13.03
N GLN A 270 10.07 37.76 -13.25
CA GLN A 270 11.11 38.78 -13.18
C GLN A 270 11.33 39.27 -11.75
N LYS A 271 10.28 39.28 -10.93
CA LYS A 271 10.34 39.77 -9.55
C LYS A 271 10.65 38.66 -8.56
N ASN A 272 9.95 37.52 -8.68
CA ASN A 272 10.08 36.35 -7.81
C ASN A 272 9.99 36.67 -6.32
N SER A 273 9.17 37.66 -5.97
CA SER A 273 9.23 38.31 -4.65
C SER A 273 7.96 38.19 -3.82
N TRP A 274 6.83 37.78 -4.43
CA TRP A 274 5.55 37.74 -3.74
C TRP A 274 4.53 36.78 -4.37
N GLN A 275 3.70 36.19 -3.52
CA GLN A 275 2.70 35.15 -3.81
C GLN A 275 1.38 35.50 -3.09
N GLU A 276 0.21 35.29 -3.70
CA GLU A 276 -1.11 35.62 -3.12
C GLU A 276 -2.12 34.49 -3.23
N TRP A 277 -2.90 34.30 -2.17
CA TRP A 277 -4.05 33.40 -2.13
C TRP A 277 -5.33 34.15 -1.76
N ASN A 278 -6.43 33.74 -2.39
CA ASN A 278 -7.78 34.20 -2.10
C ASN A 278 -8.35 33.39 -0.93
N ILE A 279 -8.59 34.06 0.19
CA ILE A 279 -9.01 33.46 1.45
C ILE A 279 -10.43 32.90 1.31
N TYR A 280 -10.67 31.75 1.95
CA TYR A 280 -11.97 31.09 2.03
C TYR A 280 -13.10 32.07 2.40
N LYS A 281 -14.18 32.05 1.61
CA LYS A 281 -15.32 32.98 1.74
C LYS A 281 -16.51 32.29 2.43
N LYS A 282 -16.55 32.35 3.77
CA LYS A 282 -17.58 31.67 4.58
C LYS A 282 -19.01 32.04 4.18
N GLU A 283 -19.34 33.32 4.10
CA GLU A 283 -20.71 33.76 3.79
C GLU A 283 -21.17 33.31 2.41
N PHE A 284 -20.25 33.28 1.44
CA PHE A 284 -20.53 32.77 0.10
C PHE A 284 -20.80 31.27 0.12
N ALA A 285 -19.99 30.51 0.85
CA ALA A 285 -20.19 29.08 1.05
C ALA A 285 -21.53 28.78 1.74
N ASP A 286 -21.89 29.53 2.78
CA ASP A 286 -23.17 29.37 3.49
C ASP A 286 -24.36 29.60 2.54
N LYS A 287 -24.31 30.65 1.70
CA LYS A 287 -25.36 30.93 0.70
C LYS A 287 -25.53 29.79 -0.31
N ILE A 288 -24.42 29.22 -0.80
CA ILE A 288 -24.47 28.08 -1.73
C ILE A 288 -25.08 26.86 -1.05
N LYS A 289 -24.58 26.50 0.15
CA LYS A 289 -25.08 25.34 0.90
C LYS A 289 -26.55 25.48 1.27
N GLN A 290 -27.01 26.69 1.60
CA GLN A 290 -28.42 26.97 1.86
C GLN A 290 -29.28 26.80 0.59
N ARG A 291 -28.84 27.33 -0.56
CA ARG A 291 -29.54 27.17 -1.85
C ARG A 291 -29.72 25.70 -2.23
N ASP A 292 -28.68 24.91 -1.98
CA ASP A 292 -28.61 23.50 -2.36
C ASP A 292 -29.33 22.57 -1.36
N ASN A 293 -29.88 23.10 -0.26
CA ASN A 293 -30.59 22.32 0.76
C ASN A 293 -32.10 22.62 0.70
N ALA A 294 -32.94 21.58 0.63
CA ALA A 294 -34.39 21.70 0.64
C ALA A 294 -34.95 21.92 2.06
N GLY A 295 -34.19 21.55 3.09
CA GLY A 295 -34.55 21.71 4.48
C GLY A 295 -34.38 20.44 5.31
N THR A 296 -34.95 20.48 6.52
CA THR A 296 -34.91 19.40 7.49
C THR A 296 -36.30 18.81 7.68
N ILE A 297 -36.42 17.49 7.58
CA ILE A 297 -37.60 16.71 7.92
C ILE A 297 -37.49 16.32 9.39
N LYS A 298 -38.52 16.62 10.18
CA LYS A 298 -38.61 16.31 11.61
C LYS A 298 -39.87 15.51 11.90
N GLY A 299 -39.91 14.86 13.07
CA GLY A 299 -41.07 14.15 13.58
C GLY A 299 -41.00 12.64 13.36
N ASN A 300 -41.37 11.91 14.40
CA ASN A 300 -41.40 10.45 14.38
C ASN A 300 -42.57 9.94 13.52
N GLY A 301 -42.30 9.03 12.59
CA GLY A 301 -43.35 8.43 11.75
C GLY A 301 -42.93 8.12 10.32
N GLU A 302 -43.93 7.85 9.48
CA GLU A 302 -43.76 7.55 8.06
C GLU A 302 -43.89 8.82 7.21
N HIS A 303 -42.92 9.06 6.33
CA HIS A 303 -42.83 10.20 5.42
C HIS A 303 -42.84 9.69 3.98
N HIS A 304 -43.82 10.10 3.18
CA HIS A 304 -43.89 9.74 1.76
C HIS A 304 -43.19 10.78 0.88
N TRP A 305 -42.31 10.31 -0.01
CA TRP A 305 -41.68 11.11 -1.04
C TRP A 305 -42.45 10.98 -2.35
N LYS A 306 -43.21 12.03 -2.67
CA LYS A 306 -44.06 12.11 -3.86
C LYS A 306 -43.43 13.00 -4.91
N THR A 307 -43.47 12.58 -6.17
CA THR A 307 -42.88 13.28 -7.31
C THR A 307 -43.94 13.77 -8.29
N THR A 308 -43.66 14.88 -8.96
CA THR A 308 -44.42 15.44 -10.08
C THR A 308 -43.43 16.12 -11.03
N GLY A 309 -42.83 15.34 -11.93
CA GLY A 309 -41.68 15.79 -12.71
C GLY A 309 -40.45 16.02 -11.83
N THR A 310 -39.76 17.16 -12.00
CA THR A 310 -38.62 17.57 -11.16
C THR A 310 -38.99 18.19 -9.82
N ASN A 311 -40.28 18.43 -9.59
CA ASN A 311 -40.77 18.88 -8.30
C ASN A 311 -41.19 17.65 -7.48
N SER A 312 -40.84 17.64 -6.20
CA SER A 312 -41.23 16.58 -5.29
C SER A 312 -41.49 17.13 -3.90
N HIS A 313 -42.17 16.35 -3.06
CA HIS A 313 -42.44 16.73 -1.67
C HIS A 313 -42.22 15.53 -0.76
N ILE A 314 -41.67 15.81 0.43
CA ILE A 314 -41.62 14.89 1.56
C ILE A 314 -42.42 15.54 2.68
N GLY A 315 -43.63 15.05 2.92
CA GLY A 315 -44.61 15.78 3.74
C GLY A 315 -44.90 17.16 3.16
N SER A 316 -44.71 18.22 3.94
CA SER A 316 -44.86 19.62 3.50
C SER A 316 -43.59 20.21 2.87
N THR A 317 -42.46 19.51 2.91
CA THR A 317 -41.17 20.04 2.43
C THR A 317 -41.02 19.80 0.94
N ALA A 318 -40.94 20.88 0.16
CA ALA A 318 -40.67 20.81 -1.27
C ALA A 318 -39.18 20.49 -1.52
N VAL A 319 -38.92 19.53 -2.40
CA VAL A 319 -37.57 19.09 -2.78
C VAL A 319 -37.45 19.09 -4.30
N ARG A 320 -36.44 19.80 -4.83
CA ARG A 320 -36.13 19.79 -6.26
C ARG A 320 -35.28 18.58 -6.64
N LEU A 321 -35.62 17.96 -7.76
CA LEU A 321 -34.99 16.78 -8.35
C LEU A 321 -34.36 17.11 -9.72
N ALA A 322 -33.56 16.19 -10.26
CA ALA A 322 -32.98 16.33 -11.59
C ALA A 322 -33.75 15.49 -12.63
N ASN A 323 -33.80 15.97 -13.87
CA ASN A 323 -34.31 15.18 -14.99
C ASN A 323 -33.28 14.16 -15.47
N ASN A 324 -32.01 14.56 -15.54
CA ASN A 324 -30.89 13.80 -16.07
C ASN A 324 -29.56 14.32 -15.49
N GLU A 325 -28.43 13.87 -16.04
CA GLU A 325 -27.10 14.25 -15.55
C GLU A 325 -26.76 15.73 -15.81
N ARG A 326 -27.26 16.32 -16.92
CA ARG A 326 -26.94 17.71 -17.29
C ARG A 326 -27.57 18.74 -16.36
N ASP A 327 -28.70 18.42 -15.75
CA ASP A 327 -29.39 19.26 -14.77
C ASP A 327 -29.24 18.75 -13.33
N ALA A 328 -28.22 17.92 -13.07
CA ALA A 328 -27.96 17.35 -11.75
C ALA A 328 -27.90 18.41 -10.63
N ASN A 329 -27.41 19.62 -10.93
CA ASN A 329 -27.36 20.71 -9.95
C ASN A 329 -28.73 21.21 -9.46
N ASN A 330 -29.83 20.94 -10.18
CA ASN A 330 -31.17 21.30 -9.70
C ASN A 330 -31.57 20.50 -8.45
N GLY A 331 -30.98 19.31 -8.27
CA GLY A 331 -31.18 18.45 -7.11
C GLY A 331 -30.80 19.10 -5.79
N GLN A 332 -31.64 18.97 -4.77
CA GLN A 332 -31.38 19.51 -3.42
C GLN A 332 -31.14 18.43 -2.38
N ASN A 333 -30.29 18.75 -1.40
CA ASN A 333 -30.01 17.96 -0.22
C ASN A 333 -31.21 17.93 0.73
N VAL A 334 -31.40 16.84 1.46
CA VAL A 334 -32.43 16.71 2.49
C VAL A 334 -31.81 16.19 3.78
N THR A 335 -32.11 16.84 4.90
CA THR A 335 -31.71 16.37 6.23
C THR A 335 -32.89 15.74 6.95
N PHE A 336 -32.68 14.61 7.60
CA PHE A 336 -33.66 13.91 8.42
C PHE A 336 -33.20 13.92 9.88
N GLU A 337 -34.00 14.52 10.76
CA GLU A 337 -33.83 14.46 12.22
C GLU A 337 -34.88 13.51 12.83
N ASP A 338 -34.75 13.20 14.12
CA ASP A 338 -35.59 12.21 14.82
C ASP A 338 -35.53 10.81 14.16
N ASN A 339 -36.44 9.91 14.51
CA ASN A 339 -36.47 8.55 13.97
C ASN A 339 -37.68 8.37 13.06
N GLY A 340 -37.58 7.60 11.97
CA GLY A 340 -38.73 7.45 11.08
C GLY A 340 -38.61 6.44 9.95
N THR A 341 -39.55 6.53 9.02
CA THR A 341 -39.53 5.75 7.77
C THR A 341 -39.73 6.70 6.60
N LEU A 342 -38.91 6.58 5.55
CA LEU A 342 -39.06 7.29 4.29
C LEU A 342 -39.56 6.31 3.22
N VAL A 343 -40.70 6.60 2.62
CA VAL A 343 -41.31 5.79 1.55
C VAL A 343 -41.16 6.51 0.22
N LEU A 344 -40.48 5.88 -0.74
CA LEU A 344 -40.38 6.39 -2.11
C LEU A 344 -41.55 5.85 -2.93
N ASP A 345 -42.47 6.72 -3.32
CA ASP A 345 -43.65 6.32 -4.10
C ASP A 345 -43.29 5.98 -5.56
N GLN A 346 -42.14 6.50 -6.05
CA GLN A 346 -41.61 6.28 -7.39
C GLN A 346 -40.07 6.32 -7.39
N ASN A 347 -39.45 6.03 -8.53
CA ASN A 347 -38.01 6.20 -8.71
C ASN A 347 -37.61 7.67 -8.50
N ILE A 348 -36.50 7.89 -7.78
CA ILE A 348 -35.99 9.22 -7.46
C ILE A 348 -34.64 9.43 -8.15
N ASN A 349 -34.57 10.43 -9.01
CA ASN A 349 -33.32 11.02 -9.48
C ASN A 349 -33.11 12.36 -8.76
N GLN A 350 -32.39 12.32 -7.64
CA GLN A 350 -32.06 13.50 -6.85
C GLN A 350 -30.89 14.30 -7.46
N GLY A 351 -30.31 13.87 -8.58
CA GLY A 351 -29.17 14.54 -9.21
C GLY A 351 -27.99 14.67 -8.24
N ALA A 352 -27.54 15.90 -8.00
CA ALA A 352 -26.51 16.23 -7.03
C ALA A 352 -27.09 16.48 -5.61
N GLY A 353 -28.36 16.21 -5.34
CA GLY A 353 -28.88 16.21 -3.97
C GLY A 353 -28.51 14.92 -3.22
N GLY A 354 -28.10 15.04 -1.96
CA GLY A 354 -27.81 13.93 -1.06
C GLY A 354 -28.76 13.84 0.15
N LEU A 355 -28.69 12.73 0.88
CA LEU A 355 -29.49 12.48 2.08
C LEU A 355 -28.60 12.48 3.32
N PHE A 356 -29.00 13.24 4.34
CA PHE A 356 -28.28 13.36 5.61
C PHE A 356 -29.17 12.88 6.75
N PHE A 357 -28.83 11.75 7.37
CA PHE A 357 -29.60 11.16 8.45
C PHE A 357 -28.94 11.47 9.80
N LYS A 358 -29.66 12.21 10.65
CA LYS A 358 -29.28 12.56 12.02
C LYS A 358 -30.03 11.73 13.07
N GLY A 359 -30.90 10.81 12.66
CA GLY A 359 -31.52 9.80 13.51
C GLY A 359 -31.74 8.47 12.78
N ASP A 360 -32.45 7.55 13.42
CA ASP A 360 -32.61 6.17 12.93
C ASP A 360 -33.77 6.07 11.93
N TYR A 361 -33.49 5.56 10.74
CA TYR A 361 -34.47 5.55 9.64
C TYR A 361 -34.58 4.21 8.92
N THR A 362 -35.77 3.91 8.42
CA THR A 362 -35.97 2.89 7.38
C THR A 362 -36.33 3.60 6.07
N VAL A 363 -35.64 3.31 4.97
CA VAL A 363 -35.95 3.82 3.64
C VAL A 363 -36.43 2.68 2.76
N LYS A 364 -37.66 2.75 2.27
CA LYS A 364 -38.30 1.70 1.47
C LYS A 364 -39.00 2.29 0.24
N GLY A 365 -39.18 1.48 -0.79
CA GLY A 365 -39.99 1.84 -1.95
C GLY A 365 -41.45 1.41 -1.77
N ALA A 366 -42.37 2.00 -2.52
CA ALA A 366 -43.73 1.48 -2.65
C ALA A 366 -43.77 0.06 -3.26
N ASN A 367 -42.69 -0.35 -3.91
CA ASN A 367 -42.39 -1.73 -4.29
C ASN A 367 -40.86 -1.98 -4.26
N ASN A 368 -40.45 -3.23 -4.47
CA ASN A 368 -39.05 -3.68 -4.36
C ASN A 368 -38.14 -3.24 -5.53
N ASP A 369 -38.69 -2.69 -6.61
CA ASP A 369 -37.93 -2.27 -7.80
C ASP A 369 -37.66 -0.78 -7.85
N ILE A 370 -38.13 -0.03 -6.85
CA ILE A 370 -37.87 1.40 -6.72
C ILE A 370 -36.37 1.64 -6.56
N THR A 371 -35.88 2.63 -7.33
CA THR A 371 -34.49 3.08 -7.33
C THR A 371 -34.37 4.50 -6.80
N TRP A 372 -33.25 4.77 -6.13
CA TRP A 372 -32.80 6.11 -5.77
C TRP A 372 -31.41 6.37 -6.34
N LEU A 373 -31.23 7.56 -6.92
CA LEU A 373 -29.95 8.09 -7.37
C LEU A 373 -29.79 9.48 -6.77
N GLY A 374 -28.63 9.75 -6.18
CA GLY A 374 -28.26 11.07 -5.67
C GLY A 374 -26.77 11.19 -5.36
N ALA A 375 -26.37 12.29 -4.74
CA ALA A 375 -24.97 12.56 -4.42
C ALA A 375 -24.37 11.53 -3.44
N GLY A 376 -25.17 11.05 -2.49
CA GLY A 376 -24.78 10.04 -1.52
C GLY A 376 -25.62 10.09 -0.25
N ILE A 377 -25.26 9.25 0.70
CA ILE A 377 -25.90 9.09 2.00
C ILE A 377 -24.86 9.39 3.10
N ASP A 378 -25.17 10.33 3.97
CA ASP A 378 -24.47 10.60 5.23
C ASP A 378 -25.31 10.05 6.38
N VAL A 379 -24.74 9.16 7.18
CA VAL A 379 -25.36 8.68 8.42
C VAL A 379 -24.54 9.17 9.60
N ALA A 380 -25.15 9.93 10.49
CA ALA A 380 -24.49 10.48 11.68
C ALA A 380 -24.00 9.40 12.64
N ASP A 381 -23.01 9.77 13.45
CA ASP A 381 -22.44 8.89 14.47
C ASP A 381 -23.51 8.33 15.42
N GLY A 382 -23.40 7.03 15.73
CA GLY A 382 -24.37 6.31 16.56
C GLY A 382 -25.76 6.11 15.94
N LYS A 383 -26.00 6.49 14.68
CA LYS A 383 -27.28 6.30 13.99
C LYS A 383 -27.25 5.15 12.99
N LYS A 384 -28.43 4.59 12.71
CA LYS A 384 -28.61 3.49 11.77
C LYS A 384 -29.70 3.78 10.75
N VAL A 385 -29.41 3.55 9.48
CA VAL A 385 -30.38 3.60 8.38
C VAL A 385 -30.54 2.21 7.78
N VAL A 386 -31.75 1.66 7.77
CA VAL A 386 -32.10 0.45 7.03
C VAL A 386 -32.57 0.87 5.63
N TRP A 387 -31.89 0.39 4.59
CA TRP A 387 -32.04 0.85 3.22
C TRP A 387 -32.50 -0.29 2.33
N GLN A 388 -33.75 -0.19 1.85
CA GLN A 388 -34.44 -1.25 1.12
C GLN A 388 -34.66 -0.94 -0.37
N VAL A 389 -34.24 0.25 -0.84
CA VAL A 389 -34.34 0.65 -2.25
C VAL A 389 -33.07 0.32 -3.04
N LYS A 390 -33.21 0.10 -4.35
CA LYS A 390 -32.10 -0.16 -5.26
C LYS A 390 -31.45 1.15 -5.73
N ASN A 391 -30.35 1.07 -6.46
CA ASN A 391 -29.82 2.19 -7.23
C ASN A 391 -29.55 1.78 -8.69
N PRO A 392 -29.58 2.72 -9.66
CA PRO A 392 -29.47 2.38 -11.08
C PRO A 392 -28.16 1.68 -11.46
N LYS A 393 -28.18 0.90 -12.55
CA LYS A 393 -26.97 0.27 -13.10
C LYS A 393 -25.94 1.34 -13.49
N GLY A 394 -24.70 1.18 -13.03
CA GLY A 394 -23.62 2.13 -13.25
C GLY A 394 -23.60 3.32 -12.28
N ASP A 395 -24.64 3.48 -11.44
CA ASP A 395 -24.61 4.44 -10.34
C ASP A 395 -23.76 3.91 -9.18
N ARG A 396 -22.97 4.80 -8.58
CA ARG A 396 -22.16 4.53 -7.39
C ARG A 396 -22.78 5.21 -6.18
N LEU A 397 -23.43 4.44 -5.32
CA LEU A 397 -23.96 4.93 -4.06
C LEU A 397 -22.78 5.31 -3.14
N ALA A 398 -22.60 6.59 -2.86
CA ALA A 398 -21.56 7.05 -1.94
C ALA A 398 -22.09 7.04 -0.51
N LYS A 399 -21.44 6.30 0.39
CA LYS A 399 -21.74 6.28 1.83
C LYS A 399 -20.63 6.95 2.63
N ILE A 400 -21.00 7.97 3.40
CA ILE A 400 -20.16 8.70 4.37
C ILE A 400 -20.84 8.80 5.74
N GLY A 401 -20.21 9.49 6.69
CA GLY A 401 -20.68 9.60 8.07
C GLY A 401 -20.42 8.34 8.88
N LYS A 402 -20.15 8.50 10.19
CA LYS A 402 -19.69 7.42 11.07
C LYS A 402 -20.77 6.37 11.39
N GLY A 403 -22.03 6.67 11.12
CA GLY A 403 -23.14 5.76 11.39
C GLY A 403 -23.23 4.57 10.44
N THR A 404 -24.26 3.75 10.67
CA THR A 404 -24.46 2.48 9.98
C THR A 404 -25.52 2.59 8.87
N LEU A 405 -25.22 2.07 7.69
CA LEU A 405 -26.20 1.83 6.63
C LEU A 405 -26.38 0.32 6.45
N GLU A 406 -27.53 -0.22 6.82
CA GLU A 406 -27.89 -1.62 6.58
C GLU A 406 -28.65 -1.74 5.28
N ILE A 407 -28.10 -2.46 4.30
CA ILE A 407 -28.73 -2.73 3.02
C ILE A 407 -29.62 -3.96 3.20
N ASN A 408 -30.93 -3.77 3.07
CA ASN A 408 -31.94 -4.79 3.33
C ASN A 408 -33.06 -4.78 2.28
N GLY A 409 -32.71 -4.51 1.02
CA GLY A 409 -33.65 -4.60 -0.10
C GLY A 409 -33.93 -6.04 -0.52
N THR A 410 -34.73 -6.21 -1.58
CA THR A 410 -35.08 -7.52 -2.13
C THR A 410 -34.57 -7.70 -3.56
N GLY A 411 -34.06 -8.91 -3.87
CA GLY A 411 -33.66 -9.30 -5.22
C GLY A 411 -32.30 -8.77 -5.63
N VAL A 412 -32.12 -8.58 -6.94
CA VAL A 412 -30.86 -8.14 -7.54
C VAL A 412 -30.82 -6.62 -7.69
N ASN A 413 -29.90 -5.97 -6.97
CA ASN A 413 -29.54 -4.58 -7.23
C ASN A 413 -28.38 -4.51 -8.24
N GLN A 414 -28.58 -3.74 -9.32
CA GLN A 414 -27.60 -3.58 -10.40
C GLN A 414 -26.62 -2.43 -10.15
N GLY A 415 -26.92 -1.56 -9.18
CA GLY A 415 -26.05 -0.45 -8.82
C GLY A 415 -24.77 -0.88 -8.09
N GLN A 416 -23.90 0.09 -7.86
CA GLN A 416 -22.60 -0.07 -7.19
C GLN A 416 -22.58 0.73 -5.88
N LEU A 417 -21.61 0.44 -5.02
CA LEU A 417 -21.42 1.08 -3.71
C LEU A 417 -19.98 1.55 -3.53
N LYS A 418 -19.80 2.74 -2.95
CA LYS A 418 -18.52 3.24 -2.42
C LYS A 418 -18.67 3.58 -0.93
N VAL A 419 -17.94 2.86 -0.09
CA VAL A 419 -17.93 3.05 1.36
C VAL A 419 -16.73 3.91 1.75
N GLY A 420 -16.99 5.17 2.11
CA GLY A 420 -15.97 6.12 2.55
C GLY A 420 -15.90 6.31 4.06
N ASP A 421 -16.97 6.03 4.82
CA ASP A 421 -16.96 6.19 6.28
C ASP A 421 -18.08 5.38 6.96
N GLY A 422 -17.89 5.12 8.26
CA GLY A 422 -18.82 4.35 9.09
C GLY A 422 -18.97 2.89 8.67
N THR A 423 -20.13 2.30 8.95
CA THR A 423 -20.38 0.89 8.69
C THR A 423 -21.44 0.70 7.61
N VAL A 424 -21.21 -0.24 6.70
CA VAL A 424 -22.25 -0.75 5.80
C VAL A 424 -22.44 -2.24 6.06
N ILE A 425 -23.68 -2.65 6.31
CA ILE A 425 -24.03 -4.07 6.49
C ILE A 425 -24.78 -4.52 5.23
N LEU A 426 -24.25 -5.51 4.51
CA LEU A 426 -24.95 -6.11 3.38
C LEU A 426 -25.83 -7.26 3.87
N ASN A 427 -27.14 -7.04 3.85
CA ASN A 427 -28.18 -7.95 4.31
C ASN A 427 -29.37 -7.97 3.32
N GLN A 428 -29.06 -7.96 2.01
CA GLN A 428 -30.04 -8.05 0.94
C GLN A 428 -30.78 -9.39 1.02
N GLN A 429 -32.09 -9.35 0.84
CA GLN A 429 -32.98 -10.50 0.85
C GLN A 429 -33.21 -11.04 -0.56
N ALA A 430 -33.43 -12.34 -0.66
CA ALA A 430 -33.75 -12.98 -1.93
C ALA A 430 -35.16 -12.62 -2.41
N ASP A 431 -35.34 -12.49 -3.73
CA ASP A 431 -36.66 -12.35 -4.34
C ASP A 431 -37.39 -13.71 -4.46
N ALA A 432 -38.58 -13.70 -5.07
CA ALA A 432 -39.38 -14.90 -5.29
C ALA A 432 -38.68 -15.98 -6.15
N ASP A 433 -37.71 -15.57 -7.00
CA ASP A 433 -36.88 -16.48 -7.82
C ASP A 433 -35.61 -16.94 -7.07
N LYS A 434 -35.49 -16.61 -5.77
CA LYS A 434 -34.31 -16.85 -4.94
C LYS A 434 -33.04 -16.11 -5.41
N LYS A 435 -33.17 -15.06 -6.21
CA LYS A 435 -32.02 -14.24 -6.62
C LYS A 435 -31.75 -13.18 -5.57
N VAL A 436 -30.48 -12.95 -5.27
CA VAL A 436 -30.01 -11.96 -4.30
C VAL A 436 -28.69 -11.37 -4.76
N GLN A 437 -28.59 -10.05 -4.71
CA GLN A 437 -27.34 -9.31 -4.89
C GLN A 437 -27.52 -7.91 -4.31
N ALA A 438 -26.69 -7.54 -3.34
CA ALA A 438 -26.72 -6.22 -2.72
C ALA A 438 -26.19 -5.13 -3.65
N PHE A 439 -25.09 -5.42 -4.38
CA PHE A 439 -24.49 -4.53 -5.38
C PHE A 439 -23.71 -5.32 -6.43
N SER A 440 -23.55 -4.73 -7.62
CA SER A 440 -22.73 -5.29 -8.69
C SER A 440 -21.22 -5.11 -8.47
N GLN A 441 -20.83 -4.07 -7.73
CA GLN A 441 -19.44 -3.77 -7.35
C GLN A 441 -19.44 -2.96 -6.03
N VAL A 442 -18.43 -3.21 -5.17
CA VAL A 442 -18.26 -2.51 -3.91
C VAL A 442 -16.83 -2.02 -3.74
N GLY A 443 -16.68 -0.71 -3.55
CA GLY A 443 -15.43 -0.06 -3.19
C GLY A 443 -15.35 0.28 -1.70
N ILE A 444 -14.24 -0.03 -1.06
CA ILE A 444 -13.92 0.39 0.31
C ILE A 444 -12.72 1.34 0.24
N VAL A 445 -12.90 2.58 0.70
CA VAL A 445 -11.90 3.66 0.56
C VAL A 445 -11.74 4.50 1.82
N SER A 446 -10.64 5.26 1.87
CA SER A 446 -10.18 6.19 2.91
C SER A 446 -9.67 5.60 4.22
N GLY A 447 -9.85 4.29 4.44
CA GLY A 447 -9.44 3.61 5.67
C GLY A 447 -10.43 3.75 6.84
N ARG A 448 -11.49 4.56 6.69
CA ARG A 448 -12.47 4.85 7.75
C ARG A 448 -13.64 3.88 7.78
N GLY A 449 -14.02 3.32 6.63
CA GLY A 449 -15.21 2.48 6.48
C GLY A 449 -15.00 1.01 6.86
N THR A 450 -16.09 0.36 7.29
CA THR A 450 -16.20 -1.10 7.44
C THR A 450 -17.39 -1.63 6.65
N LEU A 451 -17.17 -2.63 5.80
CA LEU A 451 -18.21 -3.40 5.12
C LEU A 451 -18.40 -4.74 5.83
N VAL A 452 -19.61 -5.04 6.26
CA VAL A 452 -19.98 -6.30 6.94
C VAL A 452 -20.83 -7.14 6.01
N LEU A 453 -20.48 -8.41 5.81
CA LEU A 453 -21.29 -9.37 5.05
C LEU A 453 -22.19 -10.17 6.00
N ASN A 454 -23.51 -10.00 5.91
CA ASN A 454 -24.42 -10.83 6.71
C ASN A 454 -24.53 -12.26 6.18
N SER A 455 -24.25 -12.47 4.89
CA SER A 455 -24.16 -13.78 4.24
C SER A 455 -23.14 -13.74 3.09
N SER A 456 -22.66 -14.91 2.64
CA SER A 456 -21.64 -15.02 1.58
C SER A 456 -22.13 -14.67 0.17
N ASN A 457 -23.44 -14.66 -0.07
CA ASN A 457 -24.06 -14.42 -1.38
C ASN A 457 -24.47 -12.96 -1.65
N GLN A 458 -24.03 -12.02 -0.81
CA GLN A 458 -24.40 -10.60 -0.94
C GLN A 458 -23.77 -9.94 -2.18
N ILE A 459 -22.54 -10.32 -2.52
CA ILE A 459 -21.77 -9.79 -3.65
C ILE A 459 -20.92 -10.90 -4.27
N ASN A 460 -20.47 -10.71 -5.51
CA ASN A 460 -19.32 -11.45 -6.03
C ASN A 460 -18.04 -10.89 -5.39
N PRO A 461 -17.24 -11.69 -4.65
CA PRO A 461 -16.00 -11.23 -4.03
C PRO A 461 -15.01 -10.61 -5.01
N ASP A 462 -14.93 -11.09 -6.26
CA ASP A 462 -14.01 -10.53 -7.28
C ASP A 462 -14.41 -9.12 -7.75
N ASN A 463 -15.64 -8.69 -7.46
CA ASN A 463 -16.12 -7.33 -7.73
C ASN A 463 -15.94 -6.38 -6.53
N LEU A 464 -15.34 -6.85 -5.43
CA LEU A 464 -14.94 -6.00 -4.32
C LEU A 464 -13.54 -5.44 -4.58
N TYR A 465 -13.33 -4.16 -4.24
CA TYR A 465 -12.00 -3.56 -4.25
C TYR A 465 -11.75 -2.68 -3.02
N PHE A 466 -10.50 -2.68 -2.56
CA PHE A 466 -9.98 -1.69 -1.63
C PHE A 466 -9.26 -0.61 -2.43
N GLY A 467 -9.83 0.59 -2.47
CA GLY A 467 -9.21 1.73 -3.15
C GLY A 467 -8.19 2.43 -2.26
N PHE A 468 -8.01 3.74 -2.48
CA PHE A 468 -7.08 4.56 -1.71
C PHE A 468 -7.35 4.45 -0.20
N ARG A 469 -6.32 4.06 0.56
CA ARG A 469 -6.31 3.78 2.00
C ARG A 469 -7.26 2.68 2.46
N GLY A 470 -7.90 1.96 1.54
CA GLY A 470 -8.77 0.82 1.82
C GLY A 470 -9.80 1.07 2.94
N GLY A 471 -9.80 0.18 3.93
CA GLY A 471 -10.77 0.06 5.00
C GLY A 471 -10.92 -1.41 5.40
N ARG A 472 -12.02 -1.77 6.08
CA ARG A 472 -12.25 -3.15 6.56
C ARG A 472 -13.35 -3.85 5.76
N LEU A 473 -13.08 -5.08 5.35
CA LEU A 473 -14.09 -6.08 5.02
C LEU A 473 -14.20 -7.05 6.20
N ASP A 474 -15.34 -7.06 6.86
CA ASP A 474 -15.69 -8.02 7.88
C ASP A 474 -16.48 -9.19 7.27
N ALA A 475 -15.83 -10.35 7.20
CA ALA A 475 -16.42 -11.58 6.70
C ALA A 475 -17.52 -12.12 7.63
N ASN A 476 -17.52 -11.72 8.91
CA ASN A 476 -18.57 -12.00 9.88
C ASN A 476 -19.00 -13.48 9.94
N GLY A 477 -18.05 -14.41 9.93
CA GLY A 477 -18.28 -15.85 9.98
C GLY A 477 -18.62 -16.50 8.64
N ASN A 478 -18.55 -15.76 7.53
CA ASN A 478 -18.72 -16.31 6.18
C ASN A 478 -17.38 -16.70 5.56
N ASP A 479 -17.39 -17.76 4.76
CA ASP A 479 -16.26 -18.13 3.89
C ASP A 479 -16.35 -17.36 2.57
N LEU A 480 -15.20 -16.87 2.09
CA LEU A 480 -15.10 -16.10 0.85
C LEU A 480 -14.00 -16.68 -0.03
N THR A 481 -14.24 -16.73 -1.34
CA THR A 481 -13.25 -17.14 -2.34
C THR A 481 -12.99 -16.00 -3.31
N PHE A 482 -11.72 -15.66 -3.53
CA PHE A 482 -11.27 -14.64 -4.47
C PHE A 482 -10.28 -15.25 -5.46
N GLU A 483 -10.36 -14.84 -6.72
CA GLU A 483 -9.22 -14.99 -7.62
C GLU A 483 -8.06 -14.09 -7.16
N HIS A 484 -8.40 -12.84 -6.84
CA HIS A 484 -7.48 -11.82 -6.41
C HIS A 484 -8.24 -10.74 -5.63
N ILE A 485 -7.77 -10.41 -4.43
CA ILE A 485 -8.33 -9.29 -3.67
C ILE A 485 -7.80 -7.99 -4.30
N ARG A 486 -8.65 -7.29 -5.04
CA ARG A 486 -8.32 -6.00 -5.68
C ARG A 486 -7.99 -4.97 -4.60
N ASN A 487 -6.78 -4.43 -4.60
CA ASN A 487 -6.32 -3.50 -3.56
C ASN A 487 -5.34 -2.47 -4.13
N VAL A 488 -5.40 -1.22 -3.67
CA VAL A 488 -4.40 -0.20 -4.07
C VAL A 488 -3.20 -0.23 -3.13
N ASP A 489 -3.44 -0.20 -1.83
CA ASP A 489 -2.41 -0.01 -0.81
C ASP A 489 -2.65 -0.85 0.45
N GLU A 490 -1.82 -0.60 1.46
CA GLU A 490 -1.82 -1.33 2.73
C GLU A 490 -3.01 -1.04 3.65
N GLY A 491 -3.85 -0.05 3.32
CA GLY A 491 -5.07 0.23 4.09
C GLY A 491 -6.17 -0.82 3.89
N ALA A 492 -6.02 -1.74 2.93
CA ALA A 492 -6.91 -2.88 2.77
C ALA A 492 -6.82 -3.85 3.95
N ARG A 493 -7.95 -4.21 4.56
CA ARG A 493 -7.97 -5.18 5.65
C ARG A 493 -9.17 -6.11 5.58
N ILE A 494 -8.91 -7.41 5.76
CA ILE A 494 -9.96 -8.43 5.88
C ILE A 494 -9.94 -8.99 7.29
N VAL A 495 -11.10 -8.96 7.95
CA VAL A 495 -11.28 -9.36 9.35
C VAL A 495 -12.46 -10.32 9.47
N ASN A 496 -12.55 -10.94 10.64
CA ASN A 496 -13.77 -11.58 11.09
C ASN A 496 -14.05 -11.07 12.50
N HIS A 497 -15.09 -10.25 12.68
CA HIS A 497 -15.50 -9.81 14.02
C HIS A 497 -16.51 -10.77 14.67
N ASN A 498 -16.98 -11.81 13.96
CA ASN A 498 -17.82 -12.84 14.54
C ASN A 498 -17.00 -13.72 15.48
N THR A 499 -17.35 -13.73 16.76
CA THR A 499 -16.63 -14.49 17.79
C THR A 499 -17.11 -15.93 17.91
N SER A 500 -18.22 -16.28 17.26
CA SER A 500 -18.86 -17.59 17.38
C SER A 500 -18.60 -18.50 16.18
N HIS A 501 -18.27 -17.92 15.03
CA HIS A 501 -18.03 -18.66 13.78
C HIS A 501 -16.71 -18.21 13.14
N ALA A 502 -15.91 -19.18 12.72
CA ALA A 502 -14.70 -18.92 11.95
C ALA A 502 -15.05 -18.55 10.50
N SER A 503 -14.18 -17.76 9.87
CA SER A 503 -14.22 -17.47 8.43
C SER A 503 -12.97 -18.02 7.76
N THR A 504 -13.11 -18.52 6.54
CA THR A 504 -12.00 -18.92 5.67
C THR A 504 -11.97 -18.05 4.42
N ILE A 505 -10.83 -17.39 4.19
CA ILE A 505 -10.58 -16.66 2.94
C ILE A 505 -9.75 -17.53 2.02
N THR A 506 -10.31 -17.94 0.89
CA THR A 506 -9.61 -18.75 -0.12
C THR A 506 -9.14 -17.89 -1.29
N LEU A 507 -7.86 -17.99 -1.64
CA LEU A 507 -7.24 -17.31 -2.78
C LEU A 507 -6.85 -18.32 -3.84
N THR A 508 -7.44 -18.19 -5.04
CA THR A 508 -7.20 -19.14 -6.15
C THR A 508 -6.20 -18.62 -7.18
N GLY A 509 -5.96 -17.32 -7.22
CA GLY A 509 -5.21 -16.68 -8.29
C GLY A 509 -6.00 -16.62 -9.60
N LYS A 510 -5.57 -15.75 -10.49
CA LYS A 510 -6.11 -15.65 -11.87
C LYS A 510 -5.73 -16.90 -12.67
N SER A 511 -6.54 -17.23 -13.67
CA SER A 511 -6.19 -18.31 -14.61
C SER A 511 -4.90 -17.95 -15.36
N LEU A 512 -3.90 -18.84 -15.33
CA LEU A 512 -2.63 -18.68 -16.00
C LEU A 512 -2.62 -19.37 -17.36
N ILE A 513 -1.72 -18.95 -18.23
CA ILE A 513 -1.43 -19.65 -19.49
C ILE A 513 -0.45 -20.78 -19.14
N THR A 514 -0.85 -22.03 -19.30
CA THR A 514 -0.03 -23.21 -18.94
C THR A 514 0.53 -23.94 -20.14
N ASP A 515 -0.06 -23.75 -21.33
CA ASP A 515 0.43 -24.28 -22.60
C ASP A 515 0.88 -23.13 -23.52
N PRO A 516 2.19 -22.98 -23.79
CA PRO A 516 2.72 -21.96 -24.70
C PRO A 516 2.08 -22.00 -26.10
N LYS A 517 1.55 -23.15 -26.54
CA LYS A 517 0.92 -23.28 -27.87
C LYS A 517 -0.31 -22.38 -28.04
N THR A 518 -0.96 -22.02 -26.94
CA THR A 518 -2.12 -21.11 -26.92
C THR A 518 -1.76 -19.65 -27.23
N ILE A 519 -0.48 -19.28 -27.15
CA ILE A 519 0.01 -17.93 -27.52
C ILE A 519 -0.12 -17.74 -29.03
N SER A 520 -0.95 -16.76 -29.41
CA SER A 520 -1.18 -16.36 -30.79
C SER A 520 -0.08 -15.44 -31.32
N ILE A 521 0.27 -15.60 -32.60
CA ILE A 521 1.28 -14.78 -33.27
C ILE A 521 0.59 -13.99 -34.38
N HIS A 522 0.80 -12.68 -34.37
CA HIS A 522 0.42 -11.79 -35.45
C HIS A 522 1.63 -11.46 -36.32
N TYR A 523 1.55 -11.80 -37.60
CA TYR A 523 2.61 -11.55 -38.57
C TYR A 523 2.45 -10.14 -39.15
N ILE A 524 3.39 -9.25 -38.84
CA ILE A 524 3.46 -7.92 -39.44
C ILE A 524 4.10 -8.08 -40.81
N GLN A 525 3.36 -7.74 -41.88
CA GLN A 525 3.88 -7.81 -43.24
C GLN A 525 5.00 -6.77 -43.43
N ASN A 526 6.14 -7.21 -43.97
CA ASN A 526 7.16 -6.31 -44.49
C ASN A 526 6.67 -5.72 -45.81
N ASN A 527 6.93 -4.43 -46.06
CA ASN A 527 6.47 -3.73 -47.26
C ASN A 527 7.23 -4.16 -48.54
N ASP A 528 8.11 -5.16 -48.47
CA ASP A 528 9.18 -5.37 -49.46
C ASP A 528 8.91 -6.45 -50.52
N ASP A 529 7.66 -6.92 -50.67
CA ASP A 529 7.27 -7.91 -51.71
C ASP A 529 6.25 -7.37 -52.75
N ASP A 530 6.20 -6.05 -52.99
CA ASP A 530 5.61 -5.48 -54.20
C ASP A 530 6.73 -4.85 -55.06
N ASN A 531 7.75 -5.63 -55.41
CA ASN A 531 8.72 -5.27 -56.45
C ASN A 531 8.21 -5.67 -57.85
N ASP A 532 6.92 -5.44 -58.09
CA ASP A 532 6.34 -5.48 -59.43
C ASP A 532 5.87 -4.06 -59.75
N GLY A 533 6.53 -3.44 -60.71
CA GLY A 533 6.62 -1.99 -60.91
C GLY A 533 5.32 -1.28 -61.29
N TYR A 534 4.37 -1.19 -60.37
CA TYR A 534 3.22 -0.30 -60.47
C TYR A 534 2.97 0.47 -59.17
N TYR A 535 3.26 1.77 -59.24
CA TYR A 535 2.87 2.79 -58.26
C TYR A 535 1.34 2.81 -58.09
N TYR A 536 0.84 2.10 -57.10
CA TYR A 536 -0.42 2.44 -56.44
C TYR A 536 -0.19 2.42 -54.93
N TYR A 537 -0.42 3.57 -54.28
CA TYR A 537 -0.44 3.71 -52.82
C TYR A 537 -1.42 2.70 -52.21
N ARG A 538 -0.92 1.53 -51.78
CA ARG A 538 -1.69 0.61 -50.94
C ARG A 538 -1.72 1.19 -49.53
N PRO A 539 -2.91 1.48 -48.94
CA PRO A 539 -2.98 1.93 -47.57
C PRO A 539 -2.41 0.83 -46.65
N ARG A 540 -1.48 1.24 -45.76
CA ARG A 540 -0.83 0.35 -44.80
C ARG A 540 -1.90 -0.40 -44.00
N LYS A 541 -1.90 -1.74 -44.04
CA LYS A 541 -2.85 -2.53 -43.24
C LYS A 541 -2.64 -2.18 -41.76
N PRO A 542 -3.69 -1.76 -41.02
CA PRO A 542 -3.57 -1.43 -39.61
C PRO A 542 -3.09 -2.66 -38.82
N ILE A 543 -2.06 -2.46 -38.00
CA ILE A 543 -1.59 -3.50 -37.08
C ILE A 543 -2.61 -3.57 -35.93
N PRO A 544 -3.27 -4.73 -35.70
CA PRO A 544 -4.24 -4.86 -34.63
C PRO A 544 -3.53 -4.81 -33.27
N GLN A 545 -4.10 -4.05 -32.34
CA GLN A 545 -3.68 -4.06 -30.93
C GLN A 545 -4.11 -5.36 -30.23
N GLY A 546 -3.49 -5.66 -29.09
CA GLY A 546 -3.92 -6.72 -28.17
C GLY A 546 -3.59 -8.15 -28.63
N LYS A 547 -2.63 -8.33 -29.53
CA LYS A 547 -2.12 -9.67 -29.88
C LYS A 547 -1.08 -10.13 -28.87
N ASP A 548 -0.91 -11.45 -28.72
CA ASP A 548 0.02 -11.99 -27.71
C ASP A 548 1.48 -11.81 -28.13
N LEU A 549 1.77 -12.07 -29.40
CA LEU A 549 3.06 -11.87 -30.04
C LEU A 549 2.89 -11.21 -31.40
N TYR A 550 3.89 -10.43 -31.77
CA TYR A 550 4.04 -9.78 -33.07
C TYR A 550 5.33 -10.27 -33.69
N PHE A 551 5.26 -10.82 -34.90
CA PHE A 551 6.43 -11.27 -35.65
C PHE A 551 6.78 -10.24 -36.72
N LYS A 552 8.03 -9.77 -36.70
CA LYS A 552 8.60 -8.87 -37.71
C LYS A 552 10.11 -9.07 -37.79
N ASN A 553 10.69 -9.04 -38.99
CA ASN A 553 12.13 -9.15 -39.23
C ASN A 553 12.78 -10.34 -38.48
N TYR A 554 12.19 -11.53 -38.62
CA TYR A 554 12.67 -12.78 -38.01
C TYR A 554 12.75 -12.78 -36.48
N ARG A 555 11.99 -11.88 -35.83
CA ARG A 555 11.96 -11.74 -34.37
C ARG A 555 10.53 -11.61 -33.87
N TYR A 556 10.32 -12.03 -32.64
CA TYR A 556 9.02 -12.01 -31.97
C TYR A 556 9.02 -10.98 -30.86
N TYR A 557 7.96 -10.19 -30.77
CA TYR A 557 7.83 -9.10 -29.81
C TYR A 557 6.50 -9.16 -29.08
N ALA A 558 6.50 -8.79 -27.81
CA ALA A 558 5.28 -8.45 -27.07
C ALA A 558 5.13 -6.93 -27.01
N LEU A 559 3.90 -6.45 -27.19
CA LEU A 559 3.57 -5.04 -27.00
C LEU A 559 3.43 -4.75 -25.50
N LYS A 560 4.09 -3.71 -25.01
CA LYS A 560 3.94 -3.20 -23.64
C LYS A 560 2.54 -2.61 -23.45
N SER A 561 2.04 -2.61 -22.22
CA SER A 561 0.78 -1.92 -21.89
C SER A 561 0.90 -0.44 -22.23
N GLY A 562 -0.08 0.10 -22.99
CA GLY A 562 -0.05 1.47 -23.50
C GLY A 562 0.90 1.72 -24.69
N GLY A 563 1.65 0.69 -25.13
CA GLY A 563 2.55 0.78 -26.26
C GLY A 563 1.80 0.96 -27.58
N SER A 564 2.40 1.72 -28.50
CA SER A 564 1.88 1.90 -29.84
C SER A 564 2.37 0.78 -30.76
N VAL A 565 1.43 0.08 -31.40
CA VAL A 565 1.75 -0.91 -32.46
C VAL A 565 2.51 -0.29 -33.65
N ASN A 566 2.50 1.03 -33.78
CA ASN A 566 3.21 1.76 -34.84
C ASN A 566 4.58 2.28 -34.37
N ALA A 567 4.94 2.10 -33.10
CA ALA A 567 6.26 2.48 -32.59
C ALA A 567 7.37 1.62 -33.21
N PRO A 568 8.58 2.18 -33.38
CA PRO A 568 9.73 1.40 -33.82
C PRO A 568 9.99 0.25 -32.84
N MET A 569 10.33 -0.92 -33.36
CA MET A 569 10.72 -2.07 -32.54
C MET A 569 12.19 -1.94 -32.09
N PRO A 570 12.61 -2.61 -31.00
CA PRO A 570 13.99 -2.56 -30.52
C PRO A 570 14.97 -3.08 -31.59
N GLU A 571 15.99 -2.28 -31.92
CA GLU A 571 17.05 -2.61 -32.88
C GLU A 571 18.43 -2.59 -32.18
N ASN A 572 19.50 -2.99 -32.89
CA ASN A 572 20.90 -2.88 -32.43
C ASN A 572 21.23 -3.55 -31.08
N GLY A 573 20.64 -4.72 -30.81
CA GLY A 573 20.91 -5.49 -29.59
C GLY A 573 20.09 -5.06 -28.36
N GLN A 574 19.20 -4.07 -28.49
CA GLN A 574 18.23 -3.76 -27.45
C GLN A 574 17.14 -4.84 -27.38
N THR A 575 16.81 -5.27 -26.16
CA THR A 575 15.77 -6.29 -25.89
C THR A 575 14.42 -5.67 -25.56
N GLU A 576 14.36 -4.37 -25.28
CA GLU A 576 13.11 -3.64 -25.06
C GLU A 576 13.25 -2.14 -25.35
N ASN A 577 12.14 -1.48 -25.63
CA ASN A 577 12.02 -0.02 -25.67
C ASN A 577 10.69 0.41 -24.99
N ASN A 578 10.21 1.63 -25.22
CA ASN A 578 8.99 2.12 -24.53
C ASN A 578 7.72 1.33 -24.90
N ASP A 579 7.67 0.71 -26.08
CA ASP A 579 6.46 0.11 -26.64
C ASP A 579 6.54 -1.40 -26.78
N TRP A 580 7.74 -1.94 -26.94
CA TRP A 580 7.97 -3.33 -27.35
C TRP A 580 9.00 -4.03 -26.47
N ILE A 581 8.82 -5.33 -26.30
CA ILE A 581 9.79 -6.24 -25.66
C ILE A 581 10.07 -7.39 -26.64
N LEU A 582 11.34 -7.65 -26.91
CA LEU A 582 11.79 -8.81 -27.67
C LEU A 582 11.53 -10.09 -26.85
N MET A 583 10.74 -10.99 -27.40
CA MET A 583 10.39 -12.26 -26.77
C MET A 583 11.27 -13.42 -27.26
N GLY A 584 11.98 -13.26 -28.37
CA GLY A 584 12.93 -14.26 -28.87
C GLY A 584 13.08 -14.21 -30.37
N SER A 585 13.99 -15.04 -30.88
CA SER A 585 14.24 -15.19 -32.33
C SER A 585 13.61 -16.46 -32.89
N THR A 586 13.22 -17.41 -32.03
CA THR A 586 12.51 -18.64 -32.43
C THR A 586 11.08 -18.62 -31.91
N GLN A 587 10.17 -19.32 -32.61
CA GLN A 587 8.76 -19.36 -32.23
C GLN A 587 8.55 -20.00 -30.84
N GLU A 588 9.23 -21.11 -30.55
CA GLU A 588 9.08 -21.85 -29.29
C GLU A 588 9.59 -21.03 -28.09
N GLU A 589 10.77 -20.44 -28.23
CA GLU A 589 11.32 -19.52 -27.23
C GLU A 589 10.38 -18.33 -26.99
N ALA A 590 9.91 -17.69 -28.07
CA ALA A 590 9.05 -16.53 -27.97
C ALA A 590 7.70 -16.83 -27.31
N LYS A 591 7.07 -17.95 -27.65
CA LYS A 591 5.82 -18.39 -27.01
C LYS A 591 6.02 -18.66 -25.53
N LYS A 592 7.11 -19.32 -25.14
CA LYS A 592 7.45 -19.57 -23.73
C LYS A 592 7.71 -18.27 -22.97
N ASN A 593 8.48 -17.36 -23.56
CA ASN A 593 8.79 -16.06 -22.95
C ASN A 593 7.53 -15.17 -22.85
N ALA A 594 6.68 -15.15 -23.87
CA ALA A 594 5.41 -14.42 -23.82
C ALA A 594 4.43 -14.99 -22.78
N MET A 595 4.35 -16.32 -22.67
CA MET A 595 3.57 -16.98 -21.63
C MET A 595 4.06 -16.56 -20.23
N ASN A 596 5.37 -16.65 -19.98
CA ASN A 596 5.97 -16.25 -18.70
C ASN A 596 5.75 -14.76 -18.44
N HIS A 597 5.96 -13.90 -19.44
CA HIS A 597 5.74 -12.47 -19.35
C HIS A 597 4.28 -12.14 -18.95
N LYS A 598 3.31 -12.78 -19.59
CA LYS A 598 1.88 -12.61 -19.28
C LYS A 598 1.49 -13.17 -17.92
N ASN A 599 2.03 -14.32 -17.53
CA ASN A 599 1.75 -14.91 -16.23
C ASN A 599 2.36 -14.09 -15.08
N ASN A 600 3.54 -13.49 -15.29
CA ASN A 600 4.15 -12.58 -14.33
C ASN A 600 3.30 -11.31 -14.12
N GLN A 601 2.62 -10.83 -15.16
CA GLN A 601 1.63 -9.75 -15.04
C GLN A 601 0.33 -10.17 -14.31
N ARG A 602 0.17 -11.47 -14.01
CA ARG A 602 -1.00 -12.04 -13.31
C ARG A 602 -0.68 -12.52 -11.89
N ILE A 603 0.50 -12.20 -11.35
CA ILE A 603 0.85 -12.47 -9.95
C ILE A 603 -0.18 -11.76 -9.05
N SER A 604 -0.75 -12.50 -8.10
CA SER A 604 -1.76 -11.95 -7.18
C SER A 604 -1.05 -11.29 -5.99
N GLY A 605 -0.96 -9.97 -5.99
CA GLY A 605 -0.33 -9.20 -4.93
C GLY A 605 -1.34 -8.55 -3.98
N PHE A 606 -1.20 -8.79 -2.68
CA PHE A 606 -2.01 -8.14 -1.65
C PHE A 606 -1.13 -7.33 -0.69
N SER A 607 -1.33 -6.01 -0.69
CA SER A 607 -0.57 -5.07 0.14
C SER A 607 -1.16 -4.87 1.53
N GLY A 608 -2.38 -5.34 1.76
CA GLY A 608 -3.13 -5.18 2.99
C GLY A 608 -2.87 -6.22 4.08
N PHE A 609 -3.78 -6.28 5.04
CA PHE A 609 -3.69 -7.12 6.23
C PHE A 609 -4.84 -8.12 6.36
N PHE A 610 -4.54 -9.31 6.89
CA PHE A 610 -5.55 -10.26 7.36
C PHE A 610 -5.55 -10.36 8.88
N GLY A 611 -6.75 -10.32 9.47
CA GLY A 611 -6.93 -10.22 10.92
C GLY A 611 -6.87 -8.78 11.41
N GLU A 612 -7.30 -8.57 12.65
CA GLU A 612 -7.48 -7.23 13.21
C GLU A 612 -6.26 -6.73 13.98
N ASP A 613 -6.13 -5.40 14.15
CA ASP A 613 -5.08 -4.82 14.98
C ASP A 613 -5.35 -5.12 16.46
N ASN A 614 -4.27 -5.30 17.23
CA ASN A 614 -4.38 -5.47 18.68
C ASN A 614 -5.10 -4.27 19.30
N GLY A 615 -6.21 -4.53 19.99
CA GLY A 615 -6.99 -3.50 20.69
C GLY A 615 -7.95 -2.68 19.81
N LYS A 616 -8.09 -2.96 18.51
CA LYS A 616 -9.02 -2.26 17.61
C LYS A 616 -10.16 -3.17 17.12
N GLY A 617 -11.01 -3.63 18.03
CA GLY A 617 -12.12 -4.53 17.72
C GLY A 617 -11.82 -5.98 18.07
N HIS A 618 -12.72 -6.89 17.68
CA HIS A 618 -12.62 -8.32 17.98
C HIS A 618 -11.87 -9.06 16.89
N ASN A 619 -10.78 -9.75 17.23
CA ASN A 619 -10.07 -10.60 16.27
C ASN A 619 -10.66 -12.03 16.30
N GLY A 620 -11.77 -12.26 15.60
CA GLY A 620 -12.40 -13.58 15.49
C GLY A 620 -11.53 -14.59 14.74
N ALA A 621 -11.95 -15.84 14.72
CA ALA A 621 -11.21 -16.90 14.02
C ALA A 621 -11.22 -16.66 12.50
N LEU A 622 -10.04 -16.59 11.90
CA LEU A 622 -9.87 -16.30 10.47
C LEU A 622 -8.75 -17.17 9.90
N ASP A 623 -9.12 -18.02 8.96
CA ASP A 623 -8.22 -18.87 8.19
C ASP A 623 -7.95 -18.27 6.81
N LEU A 624 -6.73 -18.47 6.30
CA LEU A 624 -6.32 -18.07 4.97
C LEU A 624 -5.87 -19.30 4.18
N ASN A 625 -6.51 -19.57 3.05
CA ASN A 625 -6.24 -20.74 2.24
C ASN A 625 -5.77 -20.34 0.83
N PHE A 626 -4.54 -20.70 0.47
CA PHE A 626 -3.99 -20.53 -0.87
C PHE A 626 -4.15 -21.81 -1.66
N ASN A 627 -5.11 -21.81 -2.59
CA ASN A 627 -5.43 -22.94 -3.45
C ASN A 627 -5.40 -22.50 -4.91
N GLY A 628 -4.18 -22.27 -5.43
CA GLY A 628 -3.93 -21.82 -6.78
C GLY A 628 -4.68 -22.67 -7.82
N LYS A 629 -5.20 -22.07 -8.89
CA LYS A 629 -5.78 -22.81 -10.03
C LYS A 629 -4.78 -23.75 -10.72
N SER A 630 -3.49 -23.50 -10.54
CA SER A 630 -2.37 -24.32 -10.99
C SER A 630 -1.19 -24.17 -10.02
N ALA A 631 -0.22 -25.11 -10.06
CA ALA A 631 1.03 -25.00 -9.31
C ALA A 631 1.90 -23.78 -9.70
N GLN A 632 1.60 -23.13 -10.84
CA GLN A 632 2.29 -21.93 -11.31
C GLN A 632 1.70 -20.63 -10.73
N ASN A 633 0.55 -20.70 -10.05
CA ASN A 633 -0.03 -19.53 -9.40
C ASN A 633 0.91 -19.00 -8.33
N ARG A 634 1.02 -17.67 -8.27
CA ARG A 634 1.95 -16.94 -7.41
C ARG A 634 1.18 -15.89 -6.62
N PHE A 635 1.42 -15.87 -5.32
CA PHE A 635 0.79 -14.98 -4.36
C PHE A 635 1.87 -14.20 -3.63
N LEU A 636 1.73 -12.88 -3.59
CA LEU A 636 2.65 -11.97 -2.91
C LEU A 636 1.89 -11.25 -1.79
N LEU A 637 2.36 -11.38 -0.56
CA LEU A 637 1.86 -10.61 0.58
C LEU A 637 2.91 -9.59 1.04
N THR A 638 2.57 -8.30 1.03
CA THR A 638 3.47 -7.21 1.45
C THR A 638 2.94 -6.34 2.59
N GLY A 639 1.74 -6.65 3.11
CA GLY A 639 1.22 -6.07 4.35
C GLY A 639 1.54 -6.96 5.55
N GLY A 640 0.59 -7.74 6.04
CA GLY A 640 0.85 -8.62 7.19
C GLY A 640 -0.34 -9.46 7.62
N THR A 641 -0.15 -10.24 8.66
CA THR A 641 -1.22 -11.07 9.24
C THR A 641 -1.21 -11.03 10.77
N ASN A 642 -2.40 -11.02 11.37
CA ASN A 642 -2.64 -11.27 12.79
C ASN A 642 -3.79 -12.26 12.93
N LEU A 643 -3.58 -13.50 12.50
CA LEU A 643 -4.64 -14.49 12.42
C LEU A 643 -4.81 -15.25 13.74
N ASN A 644 -6.06 -15.37 14.18
CA ASN A 644 -6.50 -16.38 15.13
C ASN A 644 -6.96 -17.64 14.37
N GLY A 645 -6.06 -18.16 13.54
CA GLY A 645 -6.35 -19.20 12.56
C GLY A 645 -5.10 -19.61 11.80
N LYS A 646 -5.28 -20.37 10.73
CA LYS A 646 -4.19 -21.01 9.97
C LYS A 646 -3.97 -20.34 8.62
N ILE A 647 -2.75 -20.42 8.13
CA ILE A 647 -2.41 -20.22 6.72
C ILE A 647 -2.20 -21.59 6.10
N SER A 648 -3.03 -21.96 5.12
CA SER A 648 -2.90 -23.21 4.37
C SER A 648 -2.45 -22.93 2.95
N VAL A 649 -1.50 -23.71 2.43
CA VAL A 649 -1.06 -23.63 1.03
C VAL A 649 -1.12 -25.03 0.42
N THR A 650 -2.14 -25.25 -0.41
CA THR A 650 -2.38 -26.54 -1.08
C THR A 650 -1.85 -26.56 -2.50
N GLN A 651 -1.89 -25.42 -3.19
CA GLN A 651 -1.42 -25.31 -4.57
C GLN A 651 -0.91 -23.90 -4.87
N GLY A 652 0.24 -23.81 -5.56
CA GLY A 652 0.88 -22.55 -5.94
C GLY A 652 2.05 -22.16 -5.04
N ASN A 653 2.49 -20.91 -5.18
CA ASN A 653 3.70 -20.37 -4.55
C ASN A 653 3.34 -19.09 -3.80
N VAL A 654 3.55 -19.08 -2.48
CA VAL A 654 3.31 -17.91 -1.63
C VAL A 654 4.65 -17.28 -1.27
N LEU A 655 4.77 -15.97 -1.45
CA LEU A 655 5.90 -15.15 -1.03
C LEU A 655 5.44 -14.09 -0.03
N LEU A 656 5.95 -14.18 1.19
CA LEU A 656 5.88 -13.12 2.19
C LEU A 656 7.07 -12.18 1.99
N SER A 657 6.83 -10.88 1.95
CA SER A 657 7.89 -9.89 1.76
C SER A 657 7.61 -8.63 2.57
N GLY A 658 8.67 -7.90 2.92
CA GLY A 658 8.53 -6.46 3.13
C GLY A 658 8.17 -5.73 1.84
N ARG A 659 8.22 -4.40 1.86
CA ARG A 659 8.05 -3.58 0.66
C ARG A 659 8.91 -2.32 0.71
N PRO A 660 9.29 -1.73 -0.43
CA PRO A 660 9.93 -0.43 -0.44
C PRO A 660 9.11 0.62 0.30
N THR A 661 9.80 1.55 0.96
CA THR A 661 9.18 2.79 1.42
C THR A 661 8.61 3.52 0.20
N PRO A 662 7.32 3.94 0.22
CA PRO A 662 6.74 4.63 -0.92
C PRO A 662 7.48 5.95 -1.18
N HIS A 663 7.96 6.16 -2.41
CA HIS A 663 8.49 7.45 -2.86
C HIS A 663 7.70 7.97 -4.06
N ALA A 664 7.63 9.29 -4.19
CA ALA A 664 6.99 9.94 -5.33
C ALA A 664 7.77 9.62 -6.62
N ARG A 665 7.05 9.54 -7.75
CA ARG A 665 7.68 9.22 -9.04
C ARG A 665 8.62 10.35 -9.49
N ASP A 666 9.78 9.98 -10.03
CA ASP A 666 10.86 10.88 -10.46
C ASP A 666 10.75 11.22 -11.96
N PHE A 667 9.77 12.07 -12.28
CA PHE A 667 9.44 12.45 -13.66
C PHE A 667 10.55 13.18 -14.42
N VAL A 668 11.51 13.78 -13.71
CA VAL A 668 12.55 14.65 -14.29
C VAL A 668 13.98 14.14 -14.02
N ASN A 669 14.10 12.92 -13.49
CA ASN A 669 15.36 12.25 -13.17
C ASN A 669 16.31 13.12 -12.33
N LYS A 670 15.78 13.75 -11.27
CA LYS A 670 16.52 14.64 -10.35
C LYS A 670 16.59 14.15 -8.91
N SER A 671 16.15 12.92 -8.64
CA SER A 671 16.49 12.24 -7.39
C SER A 671 18.01 12.10 -7.26
N SER A 672 18.55 12.47 -6.11
CA SER A 672 20.01 12.45 -5.87
C SER A 672 20.47 11.07 -5.39
N ALA A 673 19.56 10.24 -4.88
CA ALA A 673 19.83 8.88 -4.46
C ALA A 673 19.73 7.89 -5.64
N ARG A 674 20.59 6.86 -5.61
CA ARG A 674 20.62 5.81 -6.64
C ARG A 674 19.37 4.94 -6.52
N LYS A 675 18.52 4.98 -7.54
CA LYS A 675 17.34 4.13 -7.69
C LYS A 675 17.76 2.69 -8.01
N ASP A 676 17.01 1.72 -7.48
CA ASP A 676 17.13 0.31 -7.85
C ASP A 676 16.61 0.12 -9.27
N ALA A 677 17.53 -0.21 -10.19
CA ALA A 677 17.24 -0.32 -11.62
C ALA A 677 16.20 -1.40 -11.94
N HIS A 678 16.07 -2.44 -11.10
CA HIS A 678 15.11 -3.53 -11.32
C HIS A 678 13.66 -3.07 -11.17
N PHE A 679 13.41 -2.03 -10.37
CA PHE A 679 12.08 -1.57 -9.97
C PHE A 679 11.79 -0.10 -10.32
N SER A 680 12.50 0.45 -11.31
CA SER A 680 12.40 1.87 -11.71
C SER A 680 11.50 2.16 -12.92
N LYS A 681 10.65 1.20 -13.33
CA LYS A 681 9.71 1.41 -14.45
C LYS A 681 8.68 2.50 -14.09
N ASN A 682 8.12 3.17 -15.10
CA ASN A 682 7.17 4.29 -14.91
C ASN A 682 7.71 5.47 -14.09
N ASN A 683 9.04 5.63 -14.00
CA ASN A 683 9.70 6.61 -13.12
C ASN A 683 9.47 6.34 -11.62
N GLU A 684 9.15 5.11 -11.24
CA GLU A 684 9.05 4.72 -9.84
C GLU A 684 10.42 4.81 -9.17
N VAL A 685 10.40 5.11 -7.87
CA VAL A 685 11.60 5.33 -7.06
C VAL A 685 11.58 4.27 -5.98
N VAL A 686 12.53 3.35 -6.09
CA VAL A 686 12.79 2.31 -5.09
C VAL A 686 14.25 2.45 -4.69
N PHE A 687 14.52 2.57 -3.40
CA PHE A 687 15.87 2.52 -2.86
C PHE A 687 16.11 1.14 -2.26
N GLU A 688 17.26 0.54 -2.58
CA GLU A 688 17.55 -0.85 -2.22
C GLU A 688 17.68 -1.08 -0.71
N ASP A 689 17.95 -0.02 0.06
CA ASP A 689 18.16 -0.02 1.51
C ASP A 689 17.04 0.69 2.30
N ASP A 690 16.00 1.20 1.62
CA ASP A 690 14.84 1.85 2.27
C ASP A 690 13.57 1.01 2.08
N TRP A 691 13.38 0.07 2.99
CA TRP A 691 12.29 -0.90 2.95
C TRP A 691 11.58 -0.98 4.30
N ILE A 692 10.27 -1.19 4.25
CA ILE A 692 9.39 -1.32 5.41
C ILE A 692 9.34 -2.79 5.83
N ASN A 693 9.67 -3.02 7.10
CA ASN A 693 9.57 -4.32 7.74
C ASN A 693 8.13 -4.75 7.96
N ARG A 694 7.84 -6.04 7.75
CA ARG A 694 6.51 -6.64 7.93
C ARG A 694 6.51 -7.80 8.89
N THR A 695 5.32 -8.12 9.43
CA THR A 695 5.11 -9.16 10.43
C THR A 695 3.96 -10.07 10.02
N PHE A 696 4.14 -11.37 10.23
CA PHE A 696 3.14 -12.38 9.89
C PHE A 696 2.91 -13.29 11.09
N LYS A 697 1.69 -13.23 11.65
CA LYS A 697 1.25 -14.09 12.76
C LYS A 697 0.07 -14.95 12.33
N ALA A 698 0.14 -16.22 12.71
CA ALA A 698 -0.91 -17.22 12.59
C ALA A 698 -0.74 -18.29 13.67
N THR A 699 -1.76 -19.12 13.91
CA THR A 699 -1.62 -20.28 14.80
C THR A 699 -0.74 -21.36 14.15
N GLU A 700 -0.94 -21.59 12.85
CA GLU A 700 -0.22 -22.59 12.08
C GLU A 700 -0.08 -22.15 10.61
N ILE A 701 1.05 -22.50 9.98
CA ILE A 701 1.28 -22.45 8.54
C ILE A 701 1.41 -23.89 8.05
N ALA A 702 0.43 -24.36 7.28
CA ALA A 702 0.37 -25.71 6.73
C ALA A 702 0.63 -25.71 5.21
N VAL A 703 1.63 -26.45 4.75
CA VAL A 703 2.03 -26.53 3.33
C VAL A 703 2.07 -28.00 2.91
N ASN A 704 1.41 -28.36 1.81
CA ASN A 704 1.35 -29.76 1.36
C ASN A 704 1.54 -29.88 -0.16
N GLN A 705 1.45 -31.11 -0.67
CA GLN A 705 1.61 -31.45 -2.07
C GLN A 705 2.94 -30.94 -2.65
N SER A 706 2.90 -30.21 -3.77
CA SER A 706 4.07 -29.59 -4.41
C SER A 706 4.11 -28.07 -4.22
N ALA A 707 3.31 -27.54 -3.28
CA ALA A 707 3.22 -26.10 -3.02
C ALA A 707 4.49 -25.55 -2.39
N SER A 708 4.69 -24.22 -2.55
CA SER A 708 5.79 -23.52 -1.90
C SER A 708 5.32 -22.34 -1.06
N PHE A 709 6.00 -22.16 0.08
CA PHE A 709 5.80 -21.04 0.99
C PHE A 709 7.16 -20.43 1.31
N SER A 710 7.33 -19.17 0.97
CA SER A 710 8.62 -18.49 1.08
C SER A 710 8.49 -17.15 1.80
N SER A 711 9.54 -16.74 2.51
CA SER A 711 9.67 -15.43 3.12
C SER A 711 10.99 -14.78 2.71
N GLY A 712 10.90 -13.57 2.15
CA GLY A 712 12.04 -12.83 1.60
C GLY A 712 12.57 -11.73 2.53
N ARG A 713 13.14 -10.69 1.91
CA ARG A 713 13.72 -9.54 2.63
C ARG A 713 12.68 -8.74 3.41
N ASN A 714 13.13 -8.07 4.48
CA ASN A 714 12.30 -7.19 5.31
C ASN A 714 11.04 -7.86 5.90
N VAL A 715 11.04 -9.19 6.04
CA VAL A 715 10.12 -9.88 6.94
C VAL A 715 10.79 -9.94 8.30
N SER A 716 10.30 -9.16 9.26
CA SER A 716 10.92 -9.04 10.58
C SER A 716 10.54 -10.19 11.51
N ASN A 717 9.27 -10.61 11.50
CA ASN A 717 8.76 -11.65 12.40
C ASN A 717 7.77 -12.56 11.69
N ILE A 718 7.93 -13.87 11.92
CA ILE A 718 6.94 -14.90 11.64
C ILE A 718 6.62 -15.60 12.96
N THR A 719 5.36 -15.59 13.38
CA THR A 719 4.90 -16.28 14.60
C THR A 719 3.83 -17.28 14.22
N ALA A 720 4.20 -18.56 14.12
CA ALA A 720 3.31 -19.67 13.81
C ALA A 720 4.05 -21.01 13.98
N ASN A 721 3.33 -22.06 14.35
CA ASN A 721 3.82 -23.41 14.07
C ASN A 721 3.82 -23.67 12.56
N ILE A 722 4.72 -24.49 12.05
CA ILE A 722 4.84 -24.78 10.62
C ILE A 722 4.74 -26.28 10.42
N THR A 723 3.86 -26.70 9.52
CA THR A 723 3.70 -28.11 9.14
C THR A 723 3.88 -28.23 7.63
N ALA A 724 4.82 -29.06 7.18
CA ALA A 724 5.05 -29.33 5.77
C ALA A 724 5.07 -30.83 5.45
N THR A 725 4.33 -31.24 4.41
CA THR A 725 4.19 -32.66 4.02
C THR A 725 4.44 -32.86 2.53
N ASP A 726 4.40 -34.12 2.08
CA ASP A 726 4.51 -34.52 0.66
C ASP A 726 5.82 -34.05 0.01
N ASN A 727 5.76 -33.12 -0.94
CA ASN A 727 6.91 -32.51 -1.61
C ASN A 727 6.94 -30.98 -1.39
N ALA A 728 6.32 -30.50 -0.30
CA ALA A 728 6.21 -29.08 0.03
C ALA A 728 7.59 -28.44 0.23
N LYS A 729 7.71 -27.18 -0.18
CA LYS A 729 8.94 -26.38 -0.05
C LYS A 729 8.69 -25.16 0.82
N VAL A 730 9.38 -25.08 1.95
CA VAL A 730 9.30 -23.96 2.89
C VAL A 730 10.65 -23.25 2.95
N ASN A 731 10.72 -21.99 2.50
CA ASN A 731 11.94 -21.18 2.50
C ASN A 731 11.76 -19.95 3.40
N LEU A 732 12.47 -19.84 4.52
CA LEU A 732 12.25 -18.77 5.48
C LEU A 732 13.49 -17.89 5.64
N GLY A 733 13.33 -16.60 5.35
CA GLY A 733 14.41 -15.62 5.29
C GLY A 733 15.13 -15.63 3.93
N TYR A 734 15.56 -14.45 3.52
CA TYR A 734 16.22 -14.24 2.23
C TYR A 734 17.54 -15.03 2.11
N LYS A 735 17.78 -15.66 0.95
CA LYS A 735 19.13 -16.12 0.52
C LYS A 735 19.44 -15.61 -0.89
N ASN A 736 20.72 -15.56 -1.24
CA ASN A 736 21.16 -15.21 -2.59
C ASN A 736 20.49 -16.11 -3.65
N GLY A 737 20.04 -15.50 -4.74
CA GLY A 737 19.23 -16.13 -5.78
C GLY A 737 17.73 -16.21 -5.48
N ASP A 738 17.28 -15.87 -4.26
CA ASP A 738 15.85 -15.78 -3.98
C ASP A 738 15.21 -14.61 -4.68
N GLU A 739 13.94 -14.81 -4.98
CA GLU A 739 13.13 -13.81 -5.64
C GLU A 739 12.80 -12.63 -4.73
N VAL A 740 13.07 -11.42 -5.24
CA VAL A 740 12.67 -10.14 -4.64
C VAL A 740 11.60 -9.53 -5.53
N CYS A 741 10.41 -9.34 -4.96
CA CYS A 741 9.28 -8.78 -5.69
C CYS A 741 8.88 -7.40 -5.14
N VAL A 742 8.61 -6.48 -6.06
CA VAL A 742 8.01 -5.17 -5.75
C VAL A 742 6.69 -5.07 -6.50
N ARG A 743 5.63 -4.73 -5.76
CA ARG A 743 4.34 -4.34 -6.33
C ARG A 743 4.33 -2.83 -6.51
N SER A 744 4.08 -2.36 -7.72
CA SER A 744 4.02 -0.94 -8.08
C SER A 744 2.83 -0.28 -7.37
N ASP A 745 3.09 0.78 -6.58
CA ASP A 745 2.03 1.59 -5.96
C ASP A 745 1.22 2.40 -7.00
N TYR A 746 1.75 2.55 -8.21
CA TYR A 746 1.08 3.29 -9.28
C TYR A 746 0.16 2.39 -10.09
N THR A 747 0.64 1.21 -10.50
CA THR A 747 -0.05 0.35 -11.46
C THR A 747 -0.61 -0.93 -10.85
N GLY A 748 -0.16 -1.34 -9.66
CA GLY A 748 -0.53 -2.62 -9.04
C GLY A 748 0.16 -3.85 -9.63
N TYR A 749 0.95 -3.71 -10.71
CA TYR A 749 1.73 -4.81 -11.27
C TYR A 749 2.89 -5.21 -10.36
N VAL A 750 3.21 -6.50 -10.36
CA VAL A 750 4.34 -7.06 -9.62
C VAL A 750 5.51 -7.27 -10.58
N THR A 751 6.68 -6.76 -10.19
CA THR A 751 7.97 -7.06 -10.82
C THR A 751 8.81 -7.86 -9.85
N CYS A 752 9.40 -8.96 -10.31
CA CYS A 752 10.25 -9.81 -9.49
C CYS A 752 11.61 -9.99 -10.17
N ASN A 753 12.66 -10.07 -9.35
CA ASN A 753 14.03 -10.33 -9.79
C ASN A 753 14.70 -11.39 -8.89
N THR A 754 15.65 -12.15 -9.44
CA THR A 754 16.42 -13.17 -8.71
C THR A 754 17.90 -12.83 -8.59
N ASP A 755 18.34 -11.66 -9.04
CA ASP A 755 19.72 -11.23 -8.81
C ASP A 755 19.98 -11.08 -7.30
N ASN A 756 21.23 -11.29 -6.91
CA ASN A 756 21.63 -11.13 -5.53
C ASN A 756 21.44 -9.67 -5.08
N LEU A 757 20.94 -9.51 -3.86
CA LEU A 757 20.97 -8.21 -3.19
C LEU A 757 22.43 -7.74 -3.05
N SER A 758 22.65 -6.44 -3.20
CA SER A 758 23.93 -5.83 -2.86
C SER A 758 24.23 -5.98 -1.38
N ASP A 759 25.50 -5.88 -0.98
CA ASP A 759 25.88 -5.91 0.45
C ASP A 759 25.18 -4.80 1.25
N LYS A 760 24.94 -3.64 0.62
CA LYS A 760 24.21 -2.52 1.23
C LYS A 760 22.76 -2.91 1.51
N ALA A 761 22.07 -3.46 0.51
CA ALA A 761 20.69 -3.91 0.65
C ALA A 761 20.56 -5.08 1.65
N LEU A 762 21.47 -6.05 1.58
CA LEU A 762 21.49 -7.21 2.47
C LEU A 762 21.72 -6.80 3.94
N ASN A 763 22.56 -5.81 4.19
CA ASN A 763 22.82 -5.28 5.54
C ASN A 763 21.76 -4.28 6.03
N GLY A 764 20.87 -3.81 5.14
CA GLY A 764 19.80 -2.85 5.47
C GLY A 764 18.60 -3.44 6.22
N PHE A 765 18.58 -4.76 6.45
CA PHE A 765 17.50 -5.41 7.21
C PHE A 765 18.04 -6.56 8.08
N ASP A 766 17.39 -6.80 9.21
CA ASP A 766 17.74 -7.88 10.14
C ASP A 766 17.25 -9.26 9.67
N ALA A 767 17.78 -10.31 10.28
CA ALA A 767 17.30 -11.67 10.04
C ALA A 767 15.84 -11.84 10.50
N THR A 768 15.04 -12.55 9.71
CA THR A 768 13.65 -12.86 10.07
C THR A 768 13.59 -13.67 11.35
N GLN A 769 12.84 -13.18 12.33
CA GLN A 769 12.65 -13.86 13.61
C GLN A 769 11.46 -14.82 13.52
N ILE A 770 11.69 -16.12 13.60
CA ILE A 770 10.67 -17.16 13.43
C ILE A 770 10.41 -17.81 14.79
N ASN A 771 9.20 -17.67 15.30
CA ASN A 771 8.79 -18.21 16.60
C ASN A 771 7.70 -19.28 16.39
N GLY A 772 8.06 -20.54 16.61
CA GLY A 772 7.13 -21.67 16.49
C GLY A 772 7.84 -22.96 16.12
N ASN A 773 7.15 -24.08 16.36
CA ASN A 773 7.69 -25.41 16.09
C ASN A 773 7.47 -25.82 14.63
N VAL A 774 8.35 -26.63 14.08
CA VAL A 774 8.28 -27.14 12.70
C VAL A 774 8.09 -28.66 12.69
N ASN A 775 7.09 -29.13 11.95
CA ASN A 775 6.87 -30.55 11.65
C ASN A 775 7.06 -30.79 10.15
N LEU A 776 7.96 -31.71 9.79
CA LEU A 776 8.26 -32.09 8.41
C LEU A 776 8.03 -33.58 8.20
N ASN A 777 7.36 -33.97 7.12
CA ASN A 777 7.13 -35.37 6.80
C ASN A 777 7.31 -35.65 5.30
N GLN A 778 7.46 -36.93 4.94
CA GLN A 778 7.67 -37.40 3.57
C GLN A 778 8.90 -36.73 2.93
N ASN A 779 8.78 -36.02 1.81
CA ASN A 779 9.89 -35.33 1.14
C ASN A 779 9.85 -33.80 1.35
N ALA A 780 9.14 -33.31 2.37
CA ALA A 780 9.06 -31.89 2.66
C ALA A 780 10.46 -31.30 2.94
N ALA A 781 10.69 -30.08 2.46
CA ALA A 781 11.96 -29.39 2.58
C ALA A 781 11.79 -28.04 3.30
N LEU A 782 12.58 -27.81 4.35
CA LEU A 782 12.76 -26.53 5.00
C LEU A 782 14.14 -25.95 4.66
N VAL A 783 14.17 -24.70 4.21
CA VAL A 783 15.40 -23.94 4.01
C VAL A 783 15.34 -22.67 4.86
N LEU A 784 16.33 -22.45 5.72
CA LEU A 784 16.54 -21.18 6.39
C LEU A 784 17.56 -20.36 5.60
N GLY A 785 17.20 -19.10 5.31
CA GLY A 785 18.08 -18.09 4.75
C GLY A 785 18.66 -17.18 5.84
N LYS A 786 18.62 -15.87 5.63
CA LYS A 786 18.86 -14.84 6.66
C LYS A 786 17.70 -14.81 7.65
N ALA A 787 17.65 -15.82 8.51
CA ALA A 787 16.59 -16.03 9.49
C ALA A 787 17.13 -16.64 10.78
N ALA A 788 16.40 -16.42 11.86
CA ALA A 788 16.63 -17.05 13.14
C ALA A 788 15.34 -17.76 13.59
N LEU A 789 15.42 -19.07 13.85
CA LEU A 789 14.29 -19.91 14.27
C LEU A 789 14.39 -20.23 15.77
N TRP A 790 13.34 -19.94 16.52
CA TRP A 790 13.13 -20.40 17.91
C TRP A 790 12.03 -21.45 17.92
N GLY A 791 12.43 -22.72 17.98
CA GLY A 791 11.47 -23.82 17.88
C GLY A 791 12.13 -25.20 17.83
N GLN A 792 11.30 -26.21 18.08
CA GLN A 792 11.65 -27.60 17.80
C GLN A 792 11.47 -27.89 16.31
N ILE A 793 12.29 -28.80 15.77
CA ILE A 793 12.03 -29.41 14.46
C ILE A 793 11.80 -30.91 14.65
N GLN A 794 10.70 -31.42 14.11
CA GLN A 794 10.37 -32.84 14.05
C GLN A 794 10.24 -33.26 12.59
N GLY A 795 11.32 -33.82 12.04
CA GLY A 795 11.44 -34.31 10.67
C GLY A 795 11.38 -35.83 10.61
N GLN A 796 10.45 -36.35 9.83
CA GLN A 796 10.28 -37.78 9.52
C GLN A 796 10.33 -38.04 8.01
N GLY A 797 10.23 -39.32 7.61
CA GLY A 797 10.31 -39.73 6.21
C GLY A 797 11.67 -39.41 5.62
N ASN A 798 11.69 -38.82 4.42
CA ASN A 798 12.87 -38.33 3.72
C ASN A 798 12.97 -36.79 3.76
N SER A 799 12.44 -36.15 4.81
CA SER A 799 12.40 -34.68 4.90
C SER A 799 13.80 -34.09 5.00
N SER A 800 13.93 -32.82 4.59
CA SER A 800 15.22 -32.12 4.59
C SER A 800 15.16 -30.75 5.26
N VAL A 801 16.24 -30.41 5.94
CA VAL A 801 16.47 -29.11 6.58
C VAL A 801 17.82 -28.58 6.10
N SER A 802 17.84 -27.37 5.56
CA SER A 802 19.03 -26.70 5.07
C SER A 802 19.19 -25.31 5.70
N LEU A 803 20.37 -25.00 6.22
CA LEU A 803 20.70 -23.71 6.83
C LEU A 803 21.87 -23.06 6.08
N ASN A 804 21.76 -21.76 5.77
CA ASN A 804 22.82 -20.99 5.14
C ASN A 804 23.70 -20.23 6.15
N GLN A 805 24.69 -19.49 5.66
CA GLN A 805 25.68 -18.77 6.48
C GLN A 805 25.08 -17.66 7.37
N HIS A 806 23.83 -17.26 7.12
CA HIS A 806 23.11 -16.26 7.91
C HIS A 806 22.01 -16.87 8.78
N SER A 807 21.85 -18.19 8.74
CA SER A 807 20.83 -18.91 9.49
C SER A 807 21.25 -19.15 10.93
N LYS A 808 20.30 -18.95 11.83
CA LYS A 808 20.38 -19.35 13.23
C LYS A 808 19.20 -20.25 13.57
N TRP A 809 19.45 -21.34 14.28
CA TRP A 809 18.39 -22.17 14.85
C TRP A 809 18.63 -22.35 16.34
N HIS A 810 17.71 -21.84 17.16
CA HIS A 810 17.67 -21.94 18.61
C HIS A 810 16.63 -23.00 19.01
N LEU A 811 17.09 -24.14 19.52
CA LEU A 811 16.22 -25.22 19.96
C LEU A 811 15.51 -24.80 21.26
N THR A 812 14.18 -24.96 21.29
CA THR A 812 13.35 -24.77 22.49
C THR A 812 13.02 -26.09 23.20
N GLY A 813 13.54 -27.20 22.67
CA GLY A 813 13.32 -28.57 23.13
C GLY A 813 14.06 -29.57 22.24
N ASP A 814 13.99 -30.85 22.61
CA ASP A 814 14.54 -31.94 21.81
C ASP A 814 13.99 -31.89 20.38
N SER A 815 14.87 -32.13 19.41
CA SER A 815 14.56 -32.05 17.99
C SER A 815 15.09 -33.26 17.24
N GLN A 816 14.39 -33.66 16.19
CA GLN A 816 14.77 -34.75 15.31
C GLN A 816 14.67 -34.29 13.86
N VAL A 817 15.69 -34.54 13.06
CA VAL A 817 15.72 -34.22 11.63
C VAL A 817 16.24 -35.42 10.85
N HIS A 818 15.70 -35.64 9.65
CA HIS A 818 16.14 -36.74 8.80
C HIS A 818 17.40 -36.34 8.00
N ASN A 819 17.28 -35.45 7.03
CA ASN A 819 18.43 -34.86 6.33
C ASN A 819 18.73 -33.44 6.85
N LEU A 820 19.95 -33.19 7.32
CA LEU A 820 20.42 -31.86 7.74
C LEU A 820 21.67 -31.43 6.96
N SER A 821 21.58 -30.30 6.27
CA SER A 821 22.68 -29.70 5.51
C SER A 821 23.00 -28.31 6.04
N LEU A 822 24.27 -28.05 6.35
CA LEU A 822 24.72 -26.78 6.91
C LEU A 822 25.72 -26.10 5.95
N ALA A 823 25.56 -24.80 5.73
CA ALA A 823 26.51 -23.99 4.98
C ALA A 823 27.00 -22.81 5.85
N ASP A 824 27.96 -23.09 6.73
CA ASP A 824 28.53 -22.15 7.70
C ASP A 824 27.50 -21.52 8.64
N SER A 825 26.49 -22.32 9.02
CA SER A 825 25.34 -21.88 9.81
C SER A 825 25.51 -22.12 11.31
N HIS A 826 24.68 -21.49 12.14
CA HIS A 826 24.72 -21.63 13.60
C HIS A 826 23.49 -22.34 14.16
N ILE A 827 23.69 -23.48 14.83
CA ILE A 827 22.66 -24.16 15.61
C ILE A 827 22.98 -23.96 17.09
N HIS A 828 22.12 -23.26 17.81
CA HIS A 828 22.13 -23.15 19.26
C HIS A 828 21.22 -24.22 19.82
N LEU A 829 21.81 -25.20 20.51
CA LEU A 829 21.07 -26.35 21.03
C LEU A 829 20.18 -26.00 22.22
N ASN A 830 20.23 -24.75 22.68
CA ASN A 830 19.42 -24.23 23.78
C ASN A 830 18.88 -22.83 23.45
N ASN A 831 17.71 -22.52 24.00
CA ASN A 831 17.08 -21.21 23.89
C ASN A 831 17.43 -20.26 25.03
N ALA A 832 18.09 -20.76 26.09
CA ALA A 832 18.61 -19.90 27.16
C ALA A 832 19.72 -18.98 26.62
N SER A 833 19.84 -17.78 27.21
CA SER A 833 20.83 -16.78 26.78
C SER A 833 22.27 -17.18 27.09
N ASP A 834 22.45 -18.03 28.11
CA ASP A 834 23.74 -18.45 28.63
C ASP A 834 23.60 -19.69 29.52
N ALA A 835 24.73 -20.31 29.84
CA ALA A 835 24.78 -21.51 30.67
C ALA A 835 24.27 -21.30 32.12
N GLN A 836 24.28 -20.07 32.66
CA GLN A 836 23.81 -19.81 34.03
C GLN A 836 22.28 -19.82 34.10
N SER A 837 21.62 -19.29 33.07
CA SER A 837 20.16 -19.28 32.93
C SER A 837 19.57 -20.61 32.45
N ALA A 838 20.39 -21.50 31.87
CA ALA A 838 19.98 -22.82 31.44
C ALA A 838 19.55 -23.72 32.62
N ASN A 839 18.35 -24.29 32.50
CA ASN A 839 17.76 -25.24 33.46
C ASN A 839 17.33 -26.57 32.82
N LYS A 840 17.30 -26.62 31.48
CA LYS A 840 17.04 -27.81 30.68
C LYS A 840 18.08 -27.86 29.57
N TYR A 841 18.39 -29.07 29.13
CA TYR A 841 19.34 -29.31 28.05
C TYR A 841 18.65 -30.17 26.99
N HIS A 842 19.01 -29.98 25.73
CA HIS A 842 18.30 -30.57 24.61
C HIS A 842 19.19 -31.47 23.76
N THR A 843 18.57 -32.47 23.15
CA THR A 843 19.22 -33.37 22.20
C THR A 843 18.71 -33.11 20.79
N LEU A 844 19.64 -32.90 19.85
CA LEU A 844 19.39 -32.89 18.42
C LEU A 844 19.74 -34.25 17.80
N LYS A 845 18.74 -34.97 17.30
CA LYS A 845 18.91 -36.25 16.61
C LYS A 845 18.87 -36.04 15.09
N ILE A 846 19.88 -36.53 14.39
CA ILE A 846 20.06 -36.35 12.95
C ILE A 846 20.30 -37.73 12.30
N ASN A 847 19.64 -38.05 11.19
CA ASN A 847 19.98 -39.28 10.46
C ASN A 847 21.18 -39.04 9.52
N HIS A 848 21.05 -38.06 8.63
CA HIS A 848 22.08 -37.69 7.66
C HIS A 848 22.53 -36.25 7.87
N LEU A 849 23.80 -36.06 8.24
CA LEU A 849 24.41 -34.75 8.47
C LEU A 849 25.47 -34.45 7.40
N SER A 850 25.39 -33.26 6.79
CA SER A 850 26.32 -32.83 5.75
C SER A 850 26.67 -31.34 5.80
N GLY A 851 27.78 -30.95 5.15
CA GLY A 851 28.22 -29.56 5.03
C GLY A 851 29.02 -29.08 6.23
N ASN A 852 29.06 -27.76 6.47
CA ASN A 852 29.88 -27.16 7.54
C ASN A 852 29.02 -26.26 8.44
N GLY A 853 29.31 -26.21 9.73
CA GLY A 853 28.59 -25.31 10.63
C GLY A 853 29.06 -25.33 12.08
N HIS A 854 28.34 -24.59 12.91
CA HIS A 854 28.66 -24.36 14.31
C HIS A 854 27.51 -24.85 15.20
N PHE A 855 27.85 -25.65 16.21
CA PHE A 855 26.92 -26.06 17.26
C PHE A 855 27.28 -25.36 18.57
N HIS A 856 26.34 -24.62 19.15
CA HIS A 856 26.49 -23.96 20.44
C HIS A 856 25.80 -24.79 21.53
N TYR A 857 26.58 -25.18 22.54
CA TYR A 857 26.20 -26.03 23.65
C TYR A 857 26.19 -25.23 24.94
N LEU A 858 25.15 -25.43 25.73
CA LEU A 858 25.14 -25.13 27.14
C LEU A 858 25.36 -26.43 27.91
N THR A 859 26.21 -26.39 28.92
CA THR A 859 26.63 -27.54 29.72
C THR A 859 26.56 -27.23 31.21
N HIS A 860 26.52 -28.28 32.03
CA HIS A 860 26.73 -28.24 33.47
C HIS A 860 27.50 -29.50 33.85
N LEU A 861 28.80 -29.48 33.56
CA LEU A 861 29.69 -30.61 33.68
C LEU A 861 29.75 -31.16 35.11
N ALA A 862 29.66 -30.30 36.13
CA ALA A 862 29.58 -30.71 37.54
C ALA A 862 28.39 -31.62 37.88
N LYS A 863 27.35 -31.65 37.03
CA LYS A 863 26.19 -32.56 37.13
C LYS A 863 26.10 -33.57 35.99
N ASN A 864 27.10 -33.62 35.11
CA ASN A 864 27.08 -34.43 33.90
C ASN A 864 25.84 -34.16 33.00
N LEU A 865 25.46 -32.88 32.89
CA LEU A 865 24.35 -32.44 32.04
C LEU A 865 24.87 -31.52 30.94
N GLY A 866 24.21 -31.53 29.80
CA GLY A 866 24.50 -30.62 28.71
C GLY A 866 23.71 -30.96 27.47
N ASP A 867 23.70 -30.02 26.53
CA ASP A 867 23.12 -30.26 25.22
C ASP A 867 23.90 -31.35 24.47
N LYS A 868 23.24 -32.04 23.53
CA LYS A 868 23.85 -33.17 22.80
C LYS A 868 23.43 -33.21 21.34
N VAL A 869 24.34 -33.60 20.46
CA VAL A 869 24.07 -33.96 19.07
C VAL A 869 24.28 -35.46 18.87
N LEU A 870 23.34 -36.12 18.21
CA LEU A 870 23.40 -37.54 17.85
C LEU A 870 23.18 -37.69 16.35
N VAL A 871 24.14 -38.29 15.64
CA VAL A 871 24.07 -38.60 14.21
C VAL A 871 24.02 -40.11 13.99
N LYS A 872 22.98 -40.59 13.31
CA LYS A 872 22.69 -42.02 13.24
C LYS A 872 23.27 -42.75 12.03
N GLU A 873 23.08 -42.22 10.83
CA GLU A 873 23.27 -42.98 9.59
C GLU A 873 24.49 -42.51 8.79
N SER A 874 24.61 -41.21 8.51
CA SER A 874 25.77 -40.65 7.79
C SER A 874 26.17 -39.27 8.29
N ALA A 875 27.48 -38.96 8.29
CA ALA A 875 28.01 -37.67 8.69
C ALA A 875 29.21 -37.27 7.81
N SER A 876 29.21 -36.07 7.22
CA SER A 876 30.34 -35.58 6.41
C SER A 876 30.48 -34.05 6.43
N GLY A 877 31.69 -33.56 6.60
CA GLY A 877 32.02 -32.13 6.65
C GLY A 877 32.68 -31.73 7.96
N HIS A 878 32.73 -30.42 8.24
CA HIS A 878 33.41 -29.85 9.40
C HIS A 878 32.44 -29.14 10.36
N TYR A 879 32.45 -29.55 11.63
CA TYR A 879 31.59 -29.00 12.67
C TYR A 879 32.39 -28.44 13.84
N GLN A 880 32.19 -27.16 14.14
CA GLN A 880 32.80 -26.50 15.29
C GLN A 880 31.85 -26.51 16.48
N LEU A 881 32.34 -26.95 17.64
CA LEU A 881 31.61 -26.95 18.90
C LEU A 881 31.96 -25.68 19.68
N HIS A 882 30.96 -24.88 20.03
CA HIS A 882 31.06 -23.74 20.94
C HIS A 882 30.43 -24.16 22.26
N VAL A 883 31.20 -24.22 23.34
CA VAL A 883 30.73 -24.79 24.61
C VAL A 883 30.80 -23.74 25.70
N GLN A 884 29.67 -23.47 26.34
CA GLN A 884 29.58 -22.68 27.56
C GLN A 884 29.07 -23.56 28.70
N ASP A 885 29.76 -23.58 29.82
CA ASP A 885 29.39 -24.39 30.98
C ASP A 885 28.86 -23.53 32.12
N LYS A 886 27.98 -24.11 32.92
CA LYS A 886 27.49 -23.51 34.15
C LYS A 886 28.61 -23.47 35.19
N THR A 887 28.66 -22.42 36.00
CA THR A 887 29.71 -22.30 37.01
C THR A 887 29.64 -23.41 38.06
N GLY A 888 30.80 -23.84 38.55
CA GLY A 888 30.96 -24.91 39.54
C GLY A 888 32.22 -25.72 39.28
N GLU A 889 32.89 -26.23 40.32
CA GLU A 889 34.06 -27.10 40.11
C GLU A 889 33.62 -28.44 39.53
N PRO A 890 34.13 -28.84 38.35
CA PRO A 890 33.75 -30.11 37.75
C PRO A 890 34.27 -31.29 38.59
N ASN A 891 33.40 -32.28 38.83
CA ASN A 891 33.72 -33.55 39.48
C ASN A 891 33.61 -34.74 38.51
N GLN A 892 33.46 -34.48 37.20
CA GLN A 892 33.32 -35.46 36.13
C GLN A 892 34.54 -35.43 35.19
N GLU A 893 34.88 -36.59 34.63
CA GLU A 893 36.02 -36.76 33.70
C GLU A 893 35.73 -36.20 32.31
N GLY A 894 34.46 -35.96 31.98
CA GLY A 894 34.05 -35.44 30.68
C GLY A 894 32.55 -35.55 30.44
N LEU A 895 32.11 -35.06 29.30
CA LEU A 895 30.70 -35.05 28.87
C LEU A 895 30.62 -35.27 27.36
N ASP A 896 29.79 -36.22 26.92
CA ASP A 896 29.57 -36.48 25.50
C ASP A 896 28.77 -35.34 24.85
N LEU A 897 29.35 -34.69 23.85
CA LEU A 897 28.72 -33.57 23.15
C LEU A 897 28.17 -34.00 21.78
N PHE A 898 28.95 -34.77 21.03
CA PHE A 898 28.61 -35.15 19.65
C PHE A 898 28.84 -36.65 19.46
N ASP A 899 27.77 -37.39 19.17
CA ASP A 899 27.78 -38.84 19.02
C ASP A 899 27.47 -39.23 17.57
N ALA A 900 28.47 -39.73 16.86
CA ALA A 900 28.34 -40.36 15.54
C ALA A 900 28.82 -41.81 15.59
N SER A 901 28.69 -42.49 16.74
CA SER A 901 29.19 -43.84 16.96
C SER A 901 28.57 -44.88 16.01
N SER A 902 27.31 -44.69 15.62
CA SER A 902 26.59 -45.58 14.69
C SER A 902 26.87 -45.30 13.21
N VAL A 903 27.57 -44.22 12.86
CA VAL A 903 27.94 -43.90 11.47
C VAL A 903 29.07 -44.81 11.02
N GLN A 904 28.86 -45.54 9.91
CA GLN A 904 29.83 -46.53 9.41
C GLN A 904 31.11 -45.89 8.84
N ASP A 905 30.97 -44.93 7.92
CA ASP A 905 32.10 -44.18 7.34
C ASP A 905 32.15 -42.76 7.90
N ARG A 906 33.22 -42.47 8.63
CA ARG A 906 33.51 -41.18 9.27
C ARG A 906 34.75 -40.50 8.69
N SER A 907 35.30 -41.01 7.59
CA SER A 907 36.54 -40.51 6.97
C SER A 907 36.47 -39.05 6.54
N ARG A 908 35.25 -38.56 6.26
CA ARG A 908 34.97 -37.17 5.86
C ARG A 908 34.37 -36.33 6.98
N LEU A 909 34.28 -36.83 8.20
CA LEU A 909 33.75 -36.11 9.36
C LEU A 909 34.91 -35.49 10.16
N SER A 910 34.84 -34.19 10.39
CA SER A 910 35.76 -33.46 11.24
C SER A 910 34.99 -32.67 12.30
N VAL A 911 35.36 -32.83 13.58
CA VAL A 911 34.77 -32.10 14.70
C VAL A 911 35.89 -31.40 15.47
N SER A 912 35.72 -30.10 15.74
CA SER A 912 36.70 -29.27 16.43
C SER A 912 36.05 -28.41 17.51
N LEU A 913 36.83 -27.93 18.48
CA LEU A 913 36.38 -26.98 19.49
C LEU A 913 36.75 -25.56 19.05
N ALA A 914 35.81 -24.62 19.08
CA ALA A 914 35.99 -23.28 18.52
C ALA A 914 37.12 -22.46 19.17
N ASN A 915 37.28 -22.56 20.50
CA ASN A 915 38.27 -21.80 21.28
C ASN A 915 39.51 -22.63 21.67
N ASN A 916 39.76 -23.78 21.04
CA ASN A 916 40.77 -24.79 21.38
C ASN A 916 40.65 -25.43 22.78
N HIS A 917 40.08 -24.72 23.75
CA HIS A 917 39.80 -25.17 25.12
C HIS A 917 38.57 -24.47 25.70
N VAL A 918 38.03 -25.03 26.79
CA VAL A 918 36.99 -24.45 27.65
C VAL A 918 37.58 -24.32 29.06
N ASP A 919 37.62 -23.11 29.60
CA ASP A 919 38.09 -22.86 30.97
C ASP A 919 36.97 -23.10 31.98
N LEU A 920 37.11 -24.11 32.85
CA LEU A 920 36.16 -24.48 33.90
C LEU A 920 36.85 -24.47 35.26
N GLY A 921 36.67 -23.41 36.04
CA GLY A 921 37.39 -23.20 37.28
C GLY A 921 38.91 -23.08 37.04
N ALA A 922 39.71 -23.91 37.71
CA ALA A 922 41.16 -23.97 37.51
C ALA A 922 41.62 -24.90 36.37
N LEU A 923 40.69 -25.52 35.65
CA LEU A 923 40.94 -26.61 34.71
C LEU A 923 40.59 -26.22 33.27
N ARG A 924 41.47 -26.59 32.33
CA ARG A 924 41.26 -26.42 30.89
C ARG A 924 40.79 -27.71 30.24
N TYR A 925 39.58 -27.69 29.71
CA TYR A 925 38.98 -28.81 28.98
C TYR A 925 39.24 -28.68 27.48
N THR A 926 39.43 -29.79 26.80
CA THR A 926 39.49 -29.90 25.34
C THR A 926 38.49 -30.97 24.87
N ILE A 927 38.53 -31.36 23.60
CA ILE A 927 37.72 -32.47 23.09
C ILE A 927 38.59 -33.68 22.75
N LYS A 928 38.01 -34.87 22.92
CA LYS A 928 38.59 -36.15 22.50
C LYS A 928 37.54 -36.92 21.73
N THR A 929 37.90 -37.47 20.57
CA THR A 929 36.99 -38.30 19.76
C THR A 929 37.47 -39.75 19.76
N GLU A 930 36.64 -40.66 20.27
CA GLU A 930 36.92 -42.10 20.31
C GLU A 930 35.69 -42.87 19.83
N ASN A 931 35.88 -43.83 18.92
CA ASN A 931 34.80 -44.65 18.33
C ASN A 931 33.61 -43.85 17.79
N GLY A 932 33.86 -42.63 17.30
CA GLY A 932 32.83 -41.71 16.77
C GLY A 932 32.11 -40.87 17.82
N ILE A 933 32.46 -40.95 19.09
CA ILE A 933 31.92 -40.10 20.17
C ILE A 933 32.95 -39.02 20.50
N THR A 934 32.53 -37.76 20.39
CA THR A 934 33.33 -36.59 20.79
C THR A 934 32.87 -36.11 22.15
N ARG A 935 33.78 -36.19 23.13
CA ARG A 935 33.54 -35.77 24.51
C ARG A 935 34.35 -34.54 24.87
N LEU A 936 33.76 -33.65 25.67
CA LEU A 936 34.50 -32.67 26.46
C LEU A 936 35.32 -33.44 27.50
N TYR A 937 36.59 -33.07 27.68
CA TYR A 937 37.57 -33.89 28.38
C TYR A 937 38.66 -33.05 29.03
N ASN A 938 39.14 -33.49 30.20
CA ASN A 938 40.37 -32.97 30.81
C ASN A 938 41.30 -34.12 31.27
N PRO A 939 42.56 -34.18 30.78
CA PRO A 939 43.52 -35.23 31.16
C PRO A 939 43.86 -35.30 32.64
N TYR A 940 43.88 -34.16 33.32
CA TYR A 940 44.22 -34.08 34.73
C TYR A 940 43.05 -34.49 35.64
N ALA A 941 41.80 -34.29 35.19
CA ALA A 941 40.61 -34.74 35.91
C ALA A 941 40.46 -36.28 35.87
N GLU A 942 40.81 -36.92 34.74
CA GLU A 942 40.80 -38.39 34.58
C GLU A 942 41.80 -39.08 35.52
N ASN A 943 42.96 -38.46 35.76
CA ASN A 943 43.99 -39.03 36.64
C ASN A 943 43.70 -38.84 38.15
N ARG A 944 42.90 -37.85 38.56
CA ARG A 944 42.56 -37.61 39.99
C ARG A 944 41.65 -38.70 40.60
N ARG A 945 40.97 -39.51 39.80
CA ARG A 945 40.09 -40.61 40.26
C ARG A 945 40.72 -42.01 40.20
N ARG A 946 41.85 -42.16 39.51
CA ARG A 946 42.60 -43.43 39.44
C ARG A 946 43.57 -43.62 40.62
N VAL A 947 43.55 -42.72 41.61
CA VAL A 947 44.33 -42.77 42.85
C VAL A 947 43.40 -43.06 44.02
#